data_AF-A0A6P0V5Q6-F1
#
_entry.id   AF-A0A6P0V5Q6-F1
#
_cell.length_a   1.000
_cell.length_b   1.000
_cell.length_c   1.000
_cell.angle_alpha   90.00
_cell.angle_beta   90.00
_cell.angle_gamma   90.00
#
_symmetry.space_group_name_H-M   'P 1'
#
loop_
_entity.id
_entity.type
_entity.pdbx_description
1 polymer ?
#
loop_
_entity_poly.entity_id
_entity_poly.type
_entity_poly.pdbx_seq_one_letter_code
_entity_poly.pdbx_strand_id
1 'polypeptide(L)'
;MSNRLQDQRKFGNSLPCFAYRSFAVFAGIVLFANFGIGMRKTNAASHSTVGQITQQEGEGELYYTYFDQKIPLTQQTNAIAVEFKPAPRASTRSLSAPQPLHLQLQQELQRGSAGTRSLNSTAGLKVEVSPLGENYALVNVLGSSRGASVNVAEQIKQKSYVETTLPVLSRSRTASPSPPEEVIVLPNEIMLSFEPGISDQEKQAILAEQNLEIIRPVRFSPNRYLVSSKTASGTAVLTVTHQLNNIAQVQSATPNFLQSLPQQEVKQRRGDVEMERWGDGEMGRWGDGSRRIFMHDGEIGTALKNPLASLLKTEITKRQHNFFPLQWHIDSAPLTICLNQRSDYAEPLLDYLQQCGEDGKIQNQKLAKPRTDIQVTAAWKNSNQGRDVVVAVIDSFLETTHPDLADNIYQVGNIPDKLPGEVSGWDFVEEDGDTGISPEEMQLLGSKFRDAFLLDDEALQQKYPGIFDKVRFYYSDYSEVEIANEVRSTLKNRHVASEFHGTQVAGVIAARPQGKSGVVGIAPSAQILPIRVSTIGVGIKPVHIIEAIGYAASRQADVVNISIGWNLPVEDIAHAIDTVLTADPKIVIVVSAGNDDFDSVKFPASVPGVVAVGATGLTGNRASYSNYGIDNPFGQGLTVVAPGGDSSPHWPIGGVLTTNGTWLPEFWQGIEKPQHWGPNLDIPGKYRWVRGTSFASPAVAGTFALMKGEDSERRLSREELIAILEKTASYEGLTVSEEEMELYQSLKEELPSSVTPQKYFFGSGLINADAAVQEVKRSR
;
A
#
# COMPACT_ATOMS: atom_id res chain seq x y z
N MET A 1 -58.60 19.16 -4.02
CA MET A 1 -59.12 19.27 -2.65
C MET A 1 -59.20 17.88 -2.03
N SER A 2 -58.79 17.76 -0.77
CA SER A 2 -59.14 16.76 0.27
C SER A 2 -59.43 15.29 -0.08
N ASN A 3 -58.80 14.40 0.70
CA ASN A 3 -59.10 12.98 0.90
C ASN A 3 -60.59 12.66 1.14
N ARG A 4 -61.00 11.41 0.81
CA ARG A 4 -61.57 10.48 1.81
C ARG A 4 -61.67 9.02 1.36
N LEU A 5 -61.60 8.14 2.36
CA LEU A 5 -61.72 6.68 2.33
C LEU A 5 -63.18 6.20 2.46
N GLN A 6 -63.38 4.90 2.14
CA GLN A 6 -64.33 3.89 2.66
C GLN A 6 -65.04 3.14 1.51
N ASP A 7 -64.74 1.86 1.24
CA ASP A 7 -65.01 0.61 2.02
C ASP A 7 -66.46 0.12 1.87
N GLN A 8 -66.65 -1.18 1.53
CA GLN A 8 -67.75 -2.08 1.98
C GLN A 8 -67.73 -3.49 1.30
N ARG A 9 -67.22 -4.49 2.05
CA ARG A 9 -67.86 -5.80 2.41
C ARG A 9 -68.47 -6.81 1.39
N LYS A 10 -67.89 -8.04 1.48
CA LYS A 10 -68.50 -9.39 1.69
C LYS A 10 -69.33 -10.12 0.60
N PHE A 11 -68.87 -11.33 0.22
CA PHE A 11 -69.53 -12.68 0.26
C PHE A 11 -68.55 -13.74 -0.37
N GLY A 12 -68.66 -15.08 -0.22
CA GLY A 12 -69.46 -15.93 0.69
C GLY A 12 -69.66 -17.40 0.19
N ASN A 13 -69.26 -18.41 0.99
CA ASN A 13 -69.47 -19.89 0.78
C ASN A 13 -68.72 -20.52 -0.43
N SER A 14 -68.39 -21.82 -0.57
CA SER A 14 -68.57 -23.06 0.25
C SER A 14 -67.61 -24.21 -0.18
N LEU A 15 -67.38 -25.20 0.70
CA LEU A 15 -66.81 -26.56 0.48
C LEU A 15 -67.91 -27.61 0.88
N PRO A 16 -67.89 -28.94 0.54
CA PRO A 16 -66.73 -29.86 0.63
C PRO A 16 -66.71 -31.17 -0.24
N CYS A 17 -65.74 -32.07 0.05
CA CYS A 17 -65.72 -33.57 -0.10
C CYS A 17 -65.73 -34.29 -1.48
N PHE A 18 -64.63 -34.99 -1.84
CA PHE A 18 -64.43 -36.47 -1.70
C PHE A 18 -63.03 -36.90 -2.23
N ALA A 19 -62.68 -38.22 -2.24
CA ALA A 19 -61.29 -38.70 -2.19
C ALA A 19 -60.86 -39.80 -3.21
N TYR A 20 -59.53 -39.98 -3.33
CA TYR A 20 -58.77 -41.13 -3.88
C TYR A 20 -58.79 -41.48 -5.39
N ARG A 21 -57.70 -41.14 -6.12
CA ARG A 21 -56.59 -42.08 -6.50
C ARG A 21 -55.49 -41.36 -7.33
N SER A 22 -54.28 -41.91 -7.34
CA SER A 22 -53.03 -41.25 -7.77
C SER A 22 -52.73 -41.30 -9.28
N PHE A 23 -52.15 -40.23 -9.87
CA PHE A 23 -50.85 -40.24 -10.59
C PHE A 23 -50.45 -38.83 -11.14
N ALA A 24 -49.14 -38.60 -11.26
CA ALA A 24 -48.41 -37.66 -12.15
C ALA A 24 -48.52 -36.11 -11.99
N VAL A 25 -47.38 -35.52 -11.58
CA VAL A 25 -46.65 -34.37 -12.19
C VAL A 25 -47.44 -33.14 -12.68
N PHE A 26 -47.25 -32.01 -11.98
CA PHE A 26 -46.74 -30.75 -12.56
C PHE A 26 -46.19 -29.85 -11.43
N ALA A 27 -44.96 -29.37 -11.57
CA ALA A 27 -44.33 -28.44 -10.62
C ALA A 27 -44.20 -27.05 -11.27
N GLY A 28 -44.56 -25.99 -10.53
CA GLY A 28 -44.60 -24.62 -11.04
C GLY A 28 -44.01 -23.59 -10.07
N ILE A 29 -42.80 -23.15 -10.41
CA ILE A 29 -42.29 -21.77 -10.30
C ILE A 29 -42.36 -21.08 -8.92
N VAL A 30 -41.18 -20.95 -8.29
CA VAL A 30 -40.76 -19.74 -7.56
C VAL A 30 -39.36 -19.40 -8.07
N LEU A 31 -39.14 -18.17 -8.56
CA LEU A 31 -37.83 -17.74 -9.05
C LEU A 31 -36.92 -17.33 -7.89
N PHE A 32 -35.73 -17.94 -7.83
CA PHE A 32 -34.55 -17.35 -7.20
C PHE A 32 -33.60 -16.89 -8.32
N ALA A 33 -33.21 -15.62 -8.29
CA ALA A 33 -32.19 -15.07 -9.19
C ALA A 33 -30.82 -15.21 -8.55
N ASN A 34 -30.07 -16.26 -8.92
CA ASN A 34 -28.66 -16.39 -8.54
C ASN A 34 -27.82 -15.45 -9.40
N PHE A 35 -27.30 -14.37 -8.82
CA PHE A 35 -26.18 -13.62 -9.41
C PHE A 35 -24.87 -14.34 -9.14
N GLY A 36 -24.64 -15.43 -9.88
CA GLY A 36 -23.32 -16.04 -10.02
C GLY A 36 -22.64 -15.49 -11.27
N ILE A 37 -21.80 -14.45 -11.13
CA ILE A 37 -21.01 -13.92 -12.26
C ILE A 37 -19.77 -14.80 -12.44
N GLY A 38 -19.94 -15.94 -13.09
CA GLY A 38 -18.82 -16.67 -13.65
C GLY A 38 -18.36 -15.99 -14.94
N MET A 39 -17.18 -15.37 -14.94
CA MET A 39 -16.54 -14.91 -16.17
C MET A 39 -16.09 -16.12 -17.02
N ARG A 40 -17.04 -16.69 -17.78
CA ARG A 40 -16.73 -17.68 -18.82
C ARG A 40 -16.51 -16.99 -20.16
N LYS A 41 -15.41 -17.33 -20.84
CA LYS A 41 -15.18 -17.03 -22.26
C LYS A 41 -16.43 -17.42 -23.07
N THR A 42 -17.20 -16.44 -23.57
CA THR A 42 -18.43 -16.71 -24.32
C THR A 42 -18.11 -17.05 -25.77
N ASN A 43 -18.18 -18.34 -26.12
CA ASN A 43 -18.16 -18.79 -27.51
C ASN A 43 -19.40 -18.27 -28.26
N ALA A 44 -19.24 -17.20 -29.04
CA ALA A 44 -20.24 -16.71 -29.98
C ALA A 44 -19.95 -17.25 -31.39
N ALA A 45 -20.70 -18.27 -31.82
CA ALA A 45 -20.63 -18.80 -33.17
C ALA A 45 -21.98 -18.65 -33.90
N SER A 46 -22.02 -17.77 -34.90
CA SER A 46 -23.05 -17.78 -35.96
C SER A 46 -22.42 -17.38 -37.29
N HIS A 47 -22.42 -18.27 -38.27
CA HIS A 47 -21.78 -18.05 -39.57
C HIS A 47 -22.49 -16.98 -40.42
N SER A 48 -21.72 -16.05 -40.99
CA SER A 48 -21.98 -15.53 -42.34
C SER A 48 -20.70 -15.08 -43.05
N THR A 49 -20.30 -15.87 -44.05
CA THR A 49 -19.62 -15.45 -45.29
C THR A 49 -18.31 -14.65 -45.22
N VAL A 50 -17.20 -15.40 -45.36
CA VAL A 50 -15.94 -15.05 -46.05
C VAL A 50 -15.67 -13.56 -46.35
N GLY A 51 -14.83 -12.97 -45.51
CA GLY A 51 -14.01 -11.81 -45.83
C GLY A 51 -12.67 -11.94 -45.13
N GLN A 52 -11.61 -12.34 -45.85
CA GLN A 52 -10.27 -12.38 -45.28
C GLN A 52 -9.79 -10.95 -45.01
N ILE A 53 -9.82 -10.55 -43.74
CA ILE A 53 -9.02 -9.43 -43.24
C ILE A 53 -8.03 -10.00 -42.22
N THR A 54 -7.02 -10.70 -42.73
CA THR A 54 -5.74 -10.81 -42.04
C THR A 54 -5.08 -9.43 -42.07
N GLN A 55 -5.44 -8.56 -41.11
CA GLN A 55 -4.48 -7.56 -40.67
C GLN A 55 -3.35 -8.33 -39.99
N GLN A 56 -2.14 -8.24 -40.54
CA GLN A 56 -0.95 -8.68 -39.83
C GLN A 56 -0.87 -7.86 -38.54
N GLU A 57 -0.78 -8.52 -37.38
CA GLU A 57 -0.36 -7.84 -36.16
C GLU A 57 1.00 -7.18 -36.41
N GLY A 58 1.15 -5.93 -35.98
CA GLY A 58 2.37 -5.16 -36.24
C GLY A 58 3.57 -5.80 -35.55
N GLU A 59 4.57 -6.22 -36.32
CA GLU A 59 5.88 -6.63 -35.79
C GLU A 59 6.52 -5.45 -35.03
N GLY A 60 6.40 -5.43 -33.70
CA GLY A 60 7.10 -4.47 -32.84
C GLY A 60 6.34 -3.93 -31.62
N GLU A 61 5.04 -4.16 -31.47
CA GLU A 61 4.30 -3.67 -30.29
C GLU A 61 4.48 -4.60 -29.08
N LEU A 62 5.08 -4.08 -28.00
CA LEU A 62 5.15 -4.77 -26.71
C LEU A 62 3.86 -4.50 -25.92
N TYR A 63 3.20 -5.57 -25.48
CA TYR A 63 2.01 -5.48 -24.62
C TYR A 63 1.94 -6.68 -23.65
N TYR A 64 1.11 -6.54 -22.63
CA TYR A 64 0.65 -7.60 -21.75
C TYR A 64 -0.88 -7.72 -21.87
N THR A 65 -1.45 -8.91 -21.72
CA THR A 65 -2.90 -9.14 -21.76
C THR A 65 -3.46 -9.34 -20.36
N TYR A 66 -4.53 -8.63 -20.01
CA TYR A 66 -5.30 -8.78 -18.77
C TYR A 66 -6.79 -8.93 -19.12
N PHE A 67 -7.39 -10.11 -18.90
CA PHE A 67 -8.76 -10.46 -19.29
C PHE A 67 -9.11 -9.94 -20.70
N ASP A 68 -8.35 -10.41 -21.70
CA ASP A 68 -8.41 -10.03 -23.12
C ASP A 68 -8.05 -8.56 -23.47
N GLN A 69 -7.83 -7.66 -22.49
CA GLN A 69 -7.40 -6.29 -22.74
C GLN A 69 -5.88 -6.20 -22.96
N LYS A 70 -5.44 -5.63 -24.10
CA LYS A 70 -4.02 -5.35 -24.36
C LYS A 70 -3.57 -4.08 -23.63
N ILE A 71 -2.61 -4.22 -22.72
CA ILE A 71 -1.95 -3.14 -21.98
C ILE A 71 -0.60 -2.84 -22.63
N PRO A 72 -0.39 -1.66 -23.26
CA PRO A 72 0.87 -1.31 -23.90
C PRO A 72 2.03 -1.20 -22.92
N LEU A 73 3.17 -1.76 -23.30
CA LEU A 73 4.44 -1.69 -22.58
C LEU A 73 5.51 -1.03 -23.46
N THR A 74 6.52 -0.42 -22.84
CA THR A 74 7.65 0.19 -23.52
C THR A 74 8.93 -0.30 -22.86
N GLN A 75 9.87 -0.84 -23.63
CA GLN A 75 11.17 -1.23 -23.09
C GLN A 75 12.03 0.03 -22.88
N GLN A 76 12.50 0.23 -21.64
CA GLN A 76 13.42 1.33 -21.33
C GLN A 76 14.77 1.08 -21.99
N THR A 77 15.34 2.13 -22.59
CA THR A 77 16.61 2.06 -23.34
C THR A 77 17.80 2.63 -22.58
N ASN A 78 17.55 3.21 -21.40
CA ASN A 78 18.52 3.81 -20.48
C ASN A 78 18.61 3.07 -19.14
N ALA A 79 17.85 1.99 -18.95
CA ALA A 79 17.85 1.17 -17.75
C ALA A 79 18.02 -0.31 -18.08
N ILE A 80 18.64 -1.06 -17.19
CA ILE A 80 18.68 -2.52 -17.23
C ILE A 80 18.64 -3.07 -15.81
N ALA A 81 17.95 -4.20 -15.61
CA ALA A 81 17.96 -4.90 -14.34
C ALA A 81 19.01 -6.00 -14.34
N VAL A 82 19.53 -6.31 -13.16
CA VAL A 82 20.55 -7.32 -12.93
C VAL A 82 20.02 -8.31 -11.92
N GLU A 83 20.13 -9.59 -12.22
CA GLU A 83 19.88 -10.69 -11.30
C GLU A 83 21.23 -11.21 -10.83
N PHE A 84 21.43 -11.23 -9.51
CA PHE A 84 22.64 -11.74 -8.89
C PHE A 84 22.54 -13.25 -8.65
N LYS A 85 23.69 -13.91 -8.60
CA LYS A 85 23.75 -15.29 -8.14
C LYS A 85 23.42 -15.34 -6.65
N PRO A 86 22.61 -16.31 -6.19
CA PRO A 86 22.37 -16.52 -4.78
C PRO A 86 23.70 -16.63 -4.03
N ALA A 87 23.88 -15.80 -3.00
CA ALA A 87 25.07 -15.89 -2.16
C ALA A 87 25.04 -17.24 -1.43
N PRO A 88 26.15 -18.00 -1.38
CA PRO A 88 26.21 -19.20 -0.56
C PRO A 88 26.03 -18.79 0.91
N ARG A 89 24.95 -19.28 1.55
CA ARG A 89 24.57 -18.96 2.94
C ARG A 89 25.81 -18.90 3.84
N ALA A 90 25.99 -17.77 4.51
CA ALA A 90 27.24 -17.43 5.18
C ALA A 90 27.63 -18.51 6.20
N SER A 91 28.81 -19.11 6.02
CA SER A 91 29.43 -19.92 7.07
C SER A 91 29.69 -19.05 8.29
N THR A 92 29.26 -19.51 9.47
CA THR A 92 29.35 -18.81 10.78
C THR A 92 30.77 -18.52 11.28
N ARG A 93 31.79 -18.60 10.41
CA ARG A 93 33.20 -18.34 10.66
C ARG A 93 33.75 -17.07 10.01
N SER A 94 32.98 -16.35 9.19
CA SER A 94 33.40 -15.03 8.70
C SER A 94 33.03 -13.93 9.69
N LEU A 95 34.03 -13.26 10.27
CA LEU A 95 33.83 -12.10 11.18
C LEU A 95 33.47 -10.80 10.46
N SER A 96 33.31 -10.85 9.13
CA SER A 96 32.80 -9.76 8.29
C SER A 96 31.89 -10.34 7.22
N ALA A 97 30.63 -9.90 7.19
CA ALA A 97 29.73 -10.19 6.08
C ALA A 97 30.28 -9.54 4.78
N PRO A 98 30.16 -10.22 3.62
CA PRO A 98 30.59 -9.67 2.34
C PRO A 98 29.79 -8.40 2.00
N GLN A 99 30.39 -7.51 1.21
CA GLN A 99 29.73 -6.29 0.74
C GLN A 99 28.50 -6.63 -0.14
N PRO A 100 27.33 -5.97 0.04
CA PRO A 100 26.16 -6.18 -0.81
C PRO A 100 26.48 -6.04 -2.31
N LEU A 101 26.02 -7.00 -3.12
CA LEU A 101 26.43 -7.12 -4.53
C LEU A 101 26.05 -5.91 -5.39
N HIS A 102 24.93 -5.22 -5.10
CA HIS A 102 24.57 -3.98 -5.78
C HIS A 102 25.57 -2.83 -5.49
N LEU A 103 26.15 -2.76 -4.28
CA LEU A 103 27.19 -1.77 -3.95
C LEU A 103 28.52 -2.13 -4.59
N GLN A 104 28.87 -3.42 -4.67
CA GLN A 104 30.04 -3.88 -5.41
C GLN A 104 29.89 -3.52 -6.90
N LEU A 105 28.73 -3.80 -7.48
CA LEU A 105 28.39 -3.46 -8.86
C LEU A 105 28.51 -1.94 -9.12
N GLN A 106 27.93 -1.11 -8.24
CA GLN A 106 28.03 0.35 -8.31
C GLN A 106 29.48 0.83 -8.35
N GLN A 107 30.34 0.31 -7.48
CA GLN A 107 31.75 0.69 -7.38
C GLN A 107 32.56 0.22 -8.59
N GLU A 108 32.32 -0.99 -9.09
CA GLU A 108 33.01 -1.51 -10.28
C GLU A 108 32.64 -0.73 -11.54
N LEU A 109 31.36 -0.40 -11.73
CA LEU A 109 30.90 0.41 -12.87
C LEU A 109 31.43 1.86 -12.79
N GLN A 110 31.55 2.45 -11.60
CA GLN A 110 32.18 3.76 -11.42
C GLN A 110 33.70 3.73 -11.68
N ARG A 111 34.41 2.67 -11.25
CA ARG A 111 35.86 2.53 -11.46
C ARG A 111 36.23 2.28 -12.93
N GLY A 112 35.37 1.59 -13.69
CA GLY A 112 35.56 1.35 -15.13
C GLY A 112 35.72 2.63 -15.95
N SER A 113 35.14 3.74 -15.52
CA SER A 113 35.26 5.06 -16.16
C SER A 113 36.61 5.75 -15.98
N ALA A 114 37.46 5.28 -15.06
CA ALA A 114 38.66 6.01 -14.61
C ALA A 114 40.00 5.43 -15.09
N GLY A 115 40.04 4.25 -15.72
CA GLY A 115 41.32 3.59 -16.00
C GLY A 115 41.30 2.44 -17.01
N THR A 116 41.27 2.76 -18.30
CA THR A 116 41.99 2.04 -19.38
C THR A 116 41.77 2.74 -20.72
N ARG A 117 42.83 2.87 -21.55
CA ARG A 117 42.68 3.24 -22.97
C ARG A 117 42.21 2.03 -23.77
N SER A 118 40.95 1.64 -23.60
CA SER A 118 40.23 0.75 -24.50
C SER A 118 39.45 1.58 -25.52
N LEU A 119 39.40 1.15 -26.79
CA LEU A 119 38.65 1.83 -27.84
C LEU A 119 37.12 1.80 -27.63
N ASN A 120 36.64 1.02 -26.64
CA ASN A 120 35.25 0.97 -26.19
C ASN A 120 35.07 1.58 -24.78
N SER A 121 35.83 2.61 -24.42
CA SER A 121 35.76 3.21 -23.08
C SER A 121 34.43 3.92 -22.81
N THR A 122 33.72 3.51 -21.76
CA THR A 122 32.53 4.18 -21.18
C THR A 122 32.90 5.48 -20.42
N ALA A 123 34.01 6.12 -20.78
CA ALA A 123 34.55 7.31 -20.14
C ALA A 123 33.56 8.49 -20.24
N GLY A 124 32.87 8.78 -19.13
CA GLY A 124 31.89 9.85 -19.01
C GLY A 124 30.44 9.40 -18.78
N LEU A 125 30.14 8.10 -18.84
CA LEU A 125 28.80 7.60 -18.49
C LEU A 125 28.62 7.57 -16.96
N LYS A 126 27.65 8.34 -16.45
CA LYS A 126 27.19 8.27 -15.05
C LYS A 126 26.22 7.09 -14.92
N VAL A 127 26.47 6.20 -13.96
CA VAL A 127 25.62 5.02 -13.70
C VAL A 127 25.19 5.00 -12.24
N GLU A 128 23.89 4.90 -12.00
CA GLU A 128 23.27 4.73 -10.67
C GLU A 128 22.77 3.29 -10.55
N VAL A 129 23.12 2.60 -9.46
CA VAL A 129 22.69 1.23 -9.16
C VAL A 129 21.86 1.22 -7.88
N SER A 130 20.58 0.87 -8.01
CA SER A 130 19.62 0.79 -6.91
C SER A 130 19.25 -0.66 -6.63
N PRO A 131 19.22 -1.13 -5.38
CA PRO A 131 18.72 -2.47 -5.06
C PRO A 131 17.23 -2.59 -5.37
N LEU A 132 16.81 -3.78 -5.77
CA LEU A 132 15.41 -4.22 -5.91
C LEU A 132 15.26 -5.52 -5.09
N GLY A 133 15.58 -5.46 -3.81
CA GLY A 133 15.84 -6.60 -2.93
C GLY A 133 17.31 -7.03 -2.91
N GLU A 134 17.56 -8.19 -2.30
CA GLU A 134 18.92 -8.77 -2.22
C GLU A 134 19.43 -9.28 -3.59
N ASN A 135 18.55 -9.98 -4.32
CA ASN A 135 18.91 -10.71 -5.53
C ASN A 135 18.82 -9.88 -6.83
N TYR A 136 18.27 -8.67 -6.78
CA TYR A 136 18.11 -7.82 -7.98
C TYR A 136 18.63 -6.39 -7.76
N ALA A 137 19.07 -5.75 -8.85
CA ALA A 137 19.36 -4.32 -8.87
C ALA A 137 18.94 -3.68 -10.20
N LEU A 138 18.42 -2.45 -10.12
CA LEU A 138 18.21 -1.57 -11.27
C LEU A 138 19.49 -0.79 -11.56
N VAL A 139 19.91 -0.76 -12.82
CA VAL A 139 21.07 0.00 -13.29
C VAL A 139 20.61 1.06 -14.29
N ASN A 140 20.63 2.31 -13.86
CA ASN A 140 20.26 3.47 -14.66
C ASN A 140 21.50 4.12 -15.29
N VAL A 141 21.48 4.32 -16.60
CA VAL A 141 22.53 4.96 -17.39
C VAL A 141 22.12 6.39 -17.71
N LEU A 142 22.76 7.36 -17.05
CA LEU A 142 22.39 8.77 -17.10
C LEU A 142 23.09 9.50 -18.27
N GLY A 143 22.33 10.32 -19.01
CA GLY A 143 22.86 11.25 -20.01
C GLY A 143 23.34 10.64 -21.33
N SER A 144 22.97 9.39 -21.64
CA SER A 144 23.50 8.67 -22.79
C SER A 144 22.64 8.76 -24.06
N SER A 145 23.28 8.66 -25.23
CA SER A 145 22.65 8.37 -26.51
C SER A 145 22.11 6.92 -26.59
N ARG A 146 21.21 6.65 -27.54
CA ARG A 146 20.66 5.31 -27.81
C ARG A 146 21.80 4.28 -27.96
N GLY A 147 21.79 3.24 -27.14
CA GLY A 147 22.72 2.11 -27.20
C GLY A 147 23.74 1.99 -26.07
N ALA A 148 23.92 3.00 -25.21
CA ALA A 148 24.90 2.90 -24.11
C ALA A 148 24.56 1.83 -23.06
N SER A 149 23.27 1.60 -22.80
CA SER A 149 22.77 0.52 -21.94
C SER A 149 23.19 -0.87 -22.40
N VAL A 150 23.25 -1.12 -23.71
CA VAL A 150 23.68 -2.40 -24.29
C VAL A 150 25.15 -2.66 -23.97
N ASN A 151 26.02 -1.64 -24.08
CA ASN A 151 27.42 -1.77 -23.71
C ASN A 151 27.61 -2.00 -22.20
N VAL A 152 26.79 -1.34 -21.37
CA VAL A 152 26.78 -1.57 -19.91
C VAL A 152 26.30 -2.99 -19.58
N ALA A 153 25.25 -3.49 -20.25
CA ALA A 153 24.73 -4.85 -20.08
C ALA A 153 25.82 -5.91 -20.31
N GLU A 154 26.58 -5.81 -21.40
CA GLU A 154 27.65 -6.77 -21.70
C GLU A 154 28.82 -6.69 -20.70
N GLN A 155 29.13 -5.51 -20.13
CA GLN A 155 30.08 -5.39 -19.03
C GLN A 155 29.55 -6.01 -17.72
N ILE A 156 28.24 -5.98 -17.50
CA ILE A 156 27.60 -6.57 -16.31
C ILE A 156 27.59 -8.10 -16.40
N LYS A 157 27.20 -8.67 -17.54
CA LYS A 157 27.16 -10.14 -17.77
C LYS A 157 28.51 -10.84 -17.56
N GLN A 158 29.63 -10.13 -17.71
CA GLN A 158 30.98 -10.66 -17.51
C GLN A 158 31.37 -10.83 -16.02
N LYS A 159 30.55 -10.34 -15.09
CA LYS A 159 30.82 -10.37 -13.65
C LYS A 159 30.43 -11.74 -13.09
N SER A 160 31.36 -12.39 -12.39
CA SER A 160 31.17 -13.77 -11.90
C SER A 160 29.95 -13.96 -10.96
N TYR A 161 29.58 -12.90 -10.23
CA TYR A 161 28.47 -12.85 -9.28
C TYR A 161 27.13 -12.42 -9.88
N VAL A 162 27.08 -12.10 -11.17
CA VAL A 162 25.83 -11.88 -11.92
C VAL A 162 25.35 -13.22 -12.48
N GLU A 163 24.05 -13.47 -12.37
CA GLU A 163 23.38 -14.59 -13.03
C GLU A 163 22.94 -14.18 -14.42
N THR A 164 22.15 -13.09 -14.53
CA THR A 164 21.71 -12.57 -15.83
C THR A 164 21.37 -11.07 -15.77
N THR A 165 21.04 -10.50 -16.93
CA THR A 165 20.53 -9.13 -17.07
C THR A 165 19.14 -9.18 -17.68
N LEU A 166 18.19 -8.47 -17.07
CA LEU A 166 16.78 -8.51 -17.40
C LEU A 166 16.31 -7.19 -18.04
N PRO A 167 15.41 -7.22 -19.03
CA PRO A 167 14.83 -6.00 -19.59
C PRO A 167 13.98 -5.27 -18.55
N VAL A 168 14.07 -3.95 -18.58
CA VAL A 168 13.21 -3.04 -17.82
C VAL A 168 12.16 -2.49 -18.76
N LEU A 169 10.90 -2.61 -18.38
CA LEU A 169 9.74 -2.10 -19.08
C LEU A 169 9.09 -0.99 -18.25
N SER A 170 8.34 -0.13 -18.92
CA SER A 170 7.45 0.86 -18.32
C SER A 170 6.17 1.00 -19.13
N ARG A 171 5.21 1.78 -18.61
CA ARG A 171 3.95 2.11 -19.30
C ARG A 171 3.94 3.57 -19.71
N SER A 172 3.63 3.82 -20.98
CA SER A 172 3.35 5.17 -21.46
C SER A 172 1.99 5.64 -20.93
N ARG A 173 1.96 6.66 -20.06
CA ARG A 173 0.73 7.32 -19.62
C ARG A 173 0.40 8.50 -20.55
N THR A 174 -0.84 8.54 -21.04
CA THR A 174 -1.31 9.56 -21.99
C THR A 174 -1.80 10.87 -21.35
N ALA A 175 -1.97 10.93 -20.02
CA ALA A 175 -2.37 12.16 -19.31
C ALA A 175 -1.88 12.19 -17.85
N SER A 176 -0.77 12.89 -17.59
CA SER A 176 -0.39 13.59 -16.33
C SER A 176 1.14 13.81 -16.30
N PRO A 177 1.64 15.00 -15.90
CA PRO A 177 3.08 15.29 -15.91
C PRO A 177 3.81 14.63 -14.71
N SER A 178 4.25 13.38 -14.87
CA SER A 178 5.15 12.61 -13.97
C SER A 178 4.59 12.21 -12.59
N PRO A 179 4.59 10.91 -12.28
CA PRO A 179 5.53 10.35 -11.28
C PRO A 179 6.67 9.61 -12.00
N PRO A 180 7.68 9.06 -11.30
CA PRO A 180 8.65 8.15 -11.93
C PRO A 180 7.93 7.02 -12.69
N GLU A 181 8.45 6.66 -13.86
CA GLU A 181 7.93 5.55 -14.67
C GLU A 181 7.86 4.26 -13.84
N GLU A 182 6.73 3.57 -13.90
CA GLU A 182 6.52 2.27 -13.25
C GLU A 182 7.59 1.28 -13.75
N VAL A 183 8.53 0.89 -12.87
CA VAL A 183 9.65 0.00 -13.23
C VAL A 183 9.15 -1.43 -13.17
N ILE A 184 9.02 -2.04 -14.35
CA ILE A 184 8.57 -3.41 -14.53
C ILE A 184 9.75 -4.23 -15.02
N VAL A 185 10.41 -4.98 -14.15
CA VAL A 185 11.47 -5.92 -14.54
C VAL A 185 10.82 -7.23 -14.98
N LEU A 186 11.19 -7.73 -16.16
CA LEU A 186 10.64 -8.96 -16.74
C LEU A 186 11.67 -10.11 -16.65
N PRO A 187 11.58 -10.99 -15.63
CA PRO A 187 12.35 -12.25 -15.57
C PRO A 187 11.82 -13.30 -16.56
N ASN A 188 12.58 -14.38 -16.76
CA ASN A 188 12.11 -15.59 -17.46
C ASN A 188 11.29 -16.49 -16.52
N GLU A 189 10.27 -15.91 -15.90
CA GLU A 189 9.36 -16.57 -14.97
C GLU A 189 7.93 -16.24 -15.38
N ILE A 190 7.09 -17.26 -15.49
CA ILE A 190 5.68 -17.17 -15.85
C ILE A 190 4.88 -17.85 -14.73
N MET A 191 3.89 -17.15 -14.20
CA MET A 191 2.80 -17.75 -13.44
C MET A 191 1.87 -18.44 -14.43
N LEU A 192 1.74 -19.76 -14.35
CA LEU A 192 0.88 -20.56 -15.22
C LEU A 192 -0.19 -21.27 -14.40
N SER A 193 -1.44 -20.94 -14.69
CA SER A 193 -2.62 -21.47 -14.02
C SER A 193 -3.43 -22.32 -14.99
N PHE A 194 -3.61 -23.60 -14.66
CA PHE A 194 -4.41 -24.51 -15.48
C PHE A 194 -5.86 -24.58 -14.99
N GLU A 195 -6.77 -24.91 -15.91
CA GLU A 195 -8.19 -25.12 -15.62
C GLU A 195 -8.41 -26.25 -14.58
N PRO A 196 -9.35 -26.11 -13.62
CA PRO A 196 -9.63 -27.14 -12.63
C PRO A 196 -9.98 -28.49 -13.24
N GLY A 197 -9.30 -29.56 -12.80
CA GLY A 197 -9.56 -30.93 -13.23
C GLY A 197 -8.74 -31.42 -14.42
N ILE A 198 -7.85 -30.58 -14.99
CA ILE A 198 -6.88 -31.00 -16.00
C ILE A 198 -5.98 -32.16 -15.50
N SER A 199 -5.77 -33.18 -16.33
CA SER A 199 -4.90 -34.30 -15.97
C SER A 199 -3.42 -33.93 -16.01
N ASP A 200 -2.60 -34.60 -15.21
CA ASP A 200 -1.14 -34.36 -15.24
C ASP A 200 -0.53 -34.72 -16.60
N GLN A 201 -1.12 -35.65 -17.35
CA GLN A 201 -0.69 -35.95 -18.72
C GLN A 201 -0.91 -34.77 -19.67
N GLU A 202 -2.06 -34.09 -19.58
CA GLU A 202 -2.34 -32.88 -20.37
C GLU A 202 -1.45 -31.70 -19.97
N LYS A 203 -1.21 -31.50 -18.65
CA LYS A 203 -0.25 -30.50 -18.16
C LYS A 203 1.14 -30.73 -18.77
N GLN A 204 1.65 -31.97 -18.70
CA GLN A 204 2.97 -32.30 -19.25
C GLN A 204 3.02 -32.16 -20.77
N ALA A 205 1.93 -32.45 -21.49
CA ALA A 205 1.85 -32.22 -22.94
C ALA A 205 1.98 -30.72 -23.29
N ILE A 206 1.22 -29.85 -22.61
CA ILE A 206 1.27 -28.38 -22.80
C ILE A 206 2.67 -27.84 -22.47
N LEU A 207 3.25 -28.26 -21.33
CA LEU A 207 4.59 -27.83 -20.92
C LEU A 207 5.66 -28.26 -21.92
N ALA A 208 5.57 -29.48 -22.47
CA ALA A 208 6.50 -29.97 -23.48
C ALA A 208 6.35 -29.23 -24.82
N GLU A 209 5.13 -29.01 -25.29
CA GLU A 209 4.84 -28.31 -26.55
C GLU A 209 5.31 -26.85 -26.51
N GLN A 210 5.08 -26.15 -25.39
CA GLN A 210 5.49 -24.77 -25.19
C GLN A 210 6.95 -24.61 -24.72
N ASN A 211 7.72 -25.71 -24.66
CA ASN A 211 9.14 -25.73 -24.25
C ASN A 211 9.38 -25.11 -22.85
N LEU A 212 8.50 -25.42 -21.91
CA LEU A 212 8.54 -24.93 -20.53
C LEU A 212 9.21 -25.95 -19.58
N GLU A 213 9.59 -25.47 -18.40
CA GLU A 213 9.85 -26.29 -17.22
C GLU A 213 9.15 -25.71 -16.00
N ILE A 214 8.71 -26.59 -15.10
CA ILE A 214 8.20 -26.19 -13.80
C ILE A 214 9.41 -25.85 -12.92
N ILE A 215 9.50 -24.60 -12.47
CA ILE A 215 10.41 -24.18 -11.41
C ILE A 215 9.88 -24.75 -10.09
N ARG A 216 8.61 -24.45 -9.76
CA ARG A 216 7.90 -25.02 -8.61
C ARG A 216 6.37 -24.88 -8.72
N PRO A 217 5.59 -25.75 -8.07
CA PRO A 217 4.18 -25.45 -7.79
C PRO A 217 4.04 -24.23 -6.86
N VAL A 218 2.89 -23.58 -6.92
CA VAL A 218 2.47 -22.54 -5.98
C VAL A 218 1.78 -23.22 -4.79
N ARG A 219 2.35 -23.09 -3.58
CA ARG A 219 1.99 -23.94 -2.43
C ARG A 219 0.54 -23.78 -1.99
N PHE A 220 0.06 -22.54 -1.96
CA PHE A 220 -1.25 -22.18 -1.42
C PHE A 220 -2.27 -21.79 -2.49
N SER A 221 -1.98 -22.09 -3.76
CA SER A 221 -2.94 -21.89 -4.86
C SER A 221 -2.90 -23.09 -5.82
N PRO A 222 -3.82 -24.06 -5.69
CA PRO A 222 -3.78 -25.30 -6.47
C PRO A 222 -3.95 -25.02 -7.97
N ASN A 223 -3.38 -25.91 -8.79
CA ASN A 223 -3.30 -25.82 -10.26
C ASN A 223 -2.47 -24.64 -10.81
N ARG A 224 -1.79 -23.86 -9.94
CA ARG A 224 -0.84 -22.82 -10.35
C ARG A 224 0.61 -23.30 -10.19
N TYR A 225 1.45 -22.93 -11.15
CA TYR A 225 2.86 -23.30 -11.22
C TYR A 225 3.69 -22.10 -11.66
N LEU A 226 4.85 -21.91 -11.04
CA LEU A 226 5.88 -21.03 -11.57
C LEU A 226 6.70 -21.82 -12.59
N VAL A 227 6.77 -21.32 -13.83
CA VAL A 227 7.44 -21.98 -14.96
C VAL A 227 8.42 -21.02 -15.65
N SER A 228 9.46 -21.55 -16.27
CA SER A 228 10.41 -20.81 -17.12
C SER A 228 10.36 -21.33 -18.56
N SER A 229 10.67 -20.47 -19.54
CA SER A 229 10.85 -20.90 -20.93
C SER A 229 12.29 -21.34 -21.19
N LYS A 230 12.46 -22.47 -21.89
CA LYS A 230 13.77 -22.97 -22.33
C LYS A 230 14.27 -22.31 -23.62
N THR A 231 13.40 -21.58 -24.32
CA THR A 231 13.64 -21.08 -25.69
C THR A 231 13.43 -19.58 -25.81
N ALA A 232 12.52 -18.99 -25.02
CA ALA A 232 12.32 -17.54 -24.95
C ALA A 232 13.11 -16.91 -23.80
N SER A 233 13.54 -15.66 -23.98
CA SER A 233 14.14 -14.83 -22.94
C SER A 233 13.91 -13.35 -23.24
N GLY A 234 14.08 -12.50 -22.24
CA GLY A 234 13.79 -11.06 -22.36
C GLY A 234 12.32 -10.81 -22.73
N THR A 235 12.07 -9.87 -23.63
CA THR A 235 10.70 -9.51 -24.05
C THR A 235 9.95 -10.61 -24.79
N ALA A 236 10.63 -11.63 -25.34
CA ALA A 236 9.99 -12.77 -25.99
C ALA A 236 9.15 -13.64 -25.03
N VAL A 237 9.37 -13.53 -23.71
CA VAL A 237 8.55 -14.17 -22.67
C VAL A 237 7.08 -13.72 -22.76
N LEU A 238 6.81 -12.47 -23.15
CA LEU A 238 5.45 -11.96 -23.36
C LEU A 238 4.71 -12.76 -24.44
N THR A 239 5.37 -13.06 -25.56
CA THR A 239 4.82 -13.89 -26.64
C THR A 239 4.44 -15.28 -26.15
N VAL A 240 5.26 -15.90 -25.29
CA VAL A 240 4.96 -17.21 -24.68
C VAL A 240 3.71 -17.12 -23.80
N THR A 241 3.55 -16.06 -23.00
CA THR A 241 2.33 -15.87 -22.21
C THR A 241 1.09 -15.65 -23.08
N HIS A 242 1.20 -14.93 -24.20
CA HIS A 242 0.10 -14.78 -25.15
C HIS A 242 -0.27 -16.12 -25.81
N GLN A 243 0.70 -16.97 -26.14
CA GLN A 243 0.45 -18.31 -26.68
C GLN A 243 -0.26 -19.20 -25.65
N LEU A 244 0.20 -19.19 -24.40
CA LEU A 244 -0.42 -19.94 -23.30
C LEU A 244 -1.88 -19.53 -23.05
N ASN A 245 -2.19 -18.23 -23.03
CA ASN A 245 -3.55 -17.72 -22.80
C ASN A 245 -4.58 -18.11 -23.89
N ASN A 246 -4.10 -18.59 -25.05
CA ASN A 246 -4.93 -19.13 -26.13
C ASN A 246 -5.20 -20.65 -26.02
N ILE A 247 -4.60 -21.35 -25.06
CA ILE A 247 -4.80 -22.79 -24.84
C ILE A 247 -6.04 -23.00 -23.95
N ALA A 248 -7.00 -23.81 -24.40
CA ALA A 248 -8.31 -23.96 -23.74
C ALA A 248 -8.24 -24.56 -22.31
N GLN A 249 -7.15 -25.25 -21.97
CA GLN A 249 -6.89 -25.84 -20.65
C GLN A 249 -6.04 -24.94 -19.74
N VAL A 250 -5.63 -23.76 -20.22
CA VAL A 250 -4.94 -22.73 -19.42
C VAL A 250 -5.99 -21.69 -19.01
N GLN A 251 -6.14 -21.50 -17.70
CA GLN A 251 -6.99 -20.44 -17.14
C GLN A 251 -6.33 -19.08 -17.39
N SER A 252 -5.07 -18.94 -16.99
CA SER A 252 -4.29 -17.70 -17.12
C SER A 252 -2.79 -17.97 -17.12
N ALA A 253 -2.04 -17.14 -17.84
CA ALA A 253 -0.59 -17.12 -17.89
C ALA A 253 -0.08 -15.68 -17.84
N THR A 254 0.56 -15.31 -16.72
CA THR A 254 1.07 -13.95 -16.47
C THR A 254 2.58 -13.98 -16.22
N PRO A 255 3.40 -13.09 -16.79
CA PRO A 255 4.79 -12.98 -16.40
C PRO A 255 4.92 -12.63 -14.92
N ASN A 256 5.86 -13.24 -14.22
CA ASN A 256 6.11 -12.99 -12.80
C ASN A 256 6.97 -11.72 -12.62
N PHE A 257 6.48 -10.60 -13.14
CA PHE A 257 7.16 -9.30 -13.14
C PHE A 257 7.65 -8.92 -11.74
N LEU A 258 8.88 -8.40 -11.63
CA LEU A 258 9.30 -7.71 -10.43
C LEU A 258 8.96 -6.22 -10.60
N GLN A 259 7.89 -5.78 -9.94
CA GLN A 259 7.37 -4.42 -10.03
C GLN A 259 7.87 -3.57 -8.87
N SER A 260 8.33 -2.34 -9.14
CA SER A 260 8.61 -1.36 -8.10
C SER A 260 7.30 -0.80 -7.53
N LEU A 261 7.12 -0.76 -6.21
CA LEU A 261 6.09 0.15 -5.67
C LEU A 261 6.50 1.60 -5.99
N PRO A 262 5.58 2.44 -6.47
CA PRO A 262 5.89 3.84 -6.77
C PRO A 262 6.27 4.55 -5.47
N GLN A 263 7.56 4.94 -5.36
CA GLN A 263 8.03 5.76 -4.25
C GLN A 263 7.20 7.06 -4.20
N GLN A 264 6.77 7.45 -2.99
CA GLN A 264 6.14 8.75 -2.79
C GLN A 264 7.18 9.87 -2.96
N GLU A 265 7.40 10.29 -4.20
CA GLU A 265 7.95 11.60 -4.49
C GLU A 265 6.89 12.65 -4.15
N VAL A 266 7.13 13.40 -3.07
CA VAL A 266 6.25 14.47 -2.62
C VAL A 266 6.34 15.62 -3.62
N LYS A 267 5.45 15.61 -4.61
CA LYS A 267 5.16 16.79 -5.42
C LYS A 267 4.48 17.83 -4.53
N GLN A 268 5.27 18.73 -3.96
CA GLN A 268 4.76 20.06 -3.69
C GLN A 268 4.52 20.74 -5.04
N ARG A 269 3.27 21.05 -5.38
CA ARG A 269 3.04 22.05 -6.44
C ARG A 269 3.61 23.37 -5.90
N ARG A 270 4.32 24.13 -6.76
CA ARG A 270 4.68 25.52 -6.42
C ARG A 270 3.38 26.34 -6.40
N GLY A 271 2.77 26.44 -5.23
CA GLY A 271 1.49 27.12 -4.98
C GLY A 271 1.03 26.98 -3.53
N ASP A 272 1.20 25.79 -2.94
CA ASP A 272 0.42 25.36 -1.76
C ASP A 272 1.01 25.81 -0.41
N VAL A 273 1.40 27.08 -0.33
CA VAL A 273 1.55 27.84 0.92
C VAL A 273 0.75 29.15 0.83
N GLU A 274 -0.46 29.08 0.27
CA GLU A 274 -1.53 29.82 0.92
C GLU A 274 -1.86 29.08 2.20
N MET A 275 -1.52 29.69 3.35
CA MET A 275 -2.31 29.43 4.55
C MET A 275 -3.76 29.71 4.16
N GLU A 276 -4.64 28.71 4.21
CA GLU A 276 -6.08 28.90 4.02
C GLU A 276 -6.50 30.10 4.84
N ARG A 277 -6.81 31.19 4.16
CA ARG A 277 -7.18 32.44 4.79
C ARG A 277 -8.61 32.25 5.25
N TRP A 278 -8.76 31.88 6.53
CA TRP A 278 -10.03 31.54 7.16
C TRP A 278 -11.09 32.56 6.71
N GLY A 279 -12.09 32.08 5.96
CA GLY A 279 -13.04 32.96 5.27
C GLY A 279 -13.74 33.90 6.24
N ASP A 280 -13.62 35.20 5.98
CA ASP A 280 -14.11 36.28 6.86
C ASP A 280 -15.65 36.28 6.98
N GLY A 281 -16.15 35.53 7.97
CA GLY A 281 -17.51 35.64 8.48
C GLY A 281 -17.66 36.87 9.41
N GLU A 282 -17.86 38.05 8.81
CA GLU A 282 -18.22 39.32 9.47
C GLU A 282 -17.23 39.90 10.50
N MET A 283 -16.19 40.62 10.04
CA MET A 283 -15.68 41.80 10.77
C MET A 283 -15.35 43.00 9.86
N GLY A 284 -16.10 44.09 10.05
CA GLY A 284 -15.68 45.50 9.97
C GLY A 284 -14.74 45.98 8.84
N ARG A 285 -15.33 46.66 7.85
CA ARG A 285 -14.65 47.53 6.86
C ARG A 285 -13.50 48.40 7.42
N TRP A 286 -12.27 48.10 7.01
CA TRP A 286 -11.19 49.06 6.71
C TRP A 286 -10.40 48.41 5.56
N GLY A 287 -10.12 49.05 4.43
CA GLY A 287 -9.45 50.33 4.24
C GLY A 287 -8.28 50.03 3.28
N ASP A 288 -8.06 50.84 2.25
CA ASP A 288 -7.09 50.53 1.21
C ASP A 288 -5.61 50.65 1.67
N GLY A 289 -4.69 50.21 0.81
CA GLY A 289 -3.44 50.94 0.67
C GLY A 289 -2.12 50.20 0.96
N SER A 290 -1.31 50.11 -0.09
CA SER A 290 0.17 50.11 -0.09
C SER A 290 0.97 48.84 0.31
N ARG A 291 1.86 48.47 -0.63
CA ARG A 291 3.03 47.60 -0.41
C ARG A 291 4.17 48.38 0.26
N ARG A 292 5.12 47.65 0.87
CA ARG A 292 6.44 48.03 1.43
C ARG A 292 6.45 48.36 2.93
N ILE A 293 7.33 47.68 3.66
CA ILE A 293 8.21 48.15 4.75
C ILE A 293 9.33 47.09 4.85
N PHE A 294 10.47 47.34 4.19
CA PHE A 294 11.77 47.74 4.75
C PHE A 294 12.67 46.59 5.22
N MET A 295 13.68 46.27 4.40
CA MET A 295 14.97 45.78 4.89
C MET A 295 15.70 46.92 5.60
N HIS A 296 16.40 46.61 6.69
CA HIS A 296 17.48 47.44 7.20
C HIS A 296 18.61 46.53 7.68
N ASP A 297 19.82 46.77 7.17
CA ASP A 297 21.00 45.95 7.46
C ASP A 297 21.50 46.15 8.90
N GLY A 298 21.81 45.04 9.59
CA GLY A 298 22.43 45.03 10.92
C GLY A 298 22.39 43.65 11.56
N GLU A 299 23.55 43.00 11.67
CA GLU A 299 23.79 41.78 12.47
C GLU A 299 22.89 40.55 12.17
N ILE A 300 23.06 39.92 11.00
CA ILE A 300 22.59 38.54 10.77
C ILE A 300 23.55 37.55 11.45
N GLY A 301 23.49 37.52 12.78
CA GLY A 301 24.14 36.54 13.63
C GLY A 301 23.10 35.71 14.38
N THR A 302 22.99 34.43 14.06
CA THR A 302 22.32 33.39 14.88
C THR A 302 20.89 33.67 15.39
N ALA A 303 19.85 33.25 14.63
CA ALA A 303 18.67 32.52 15.17
C ALA A 303 17.51 32.34 14.15
N LEU A 304 17.63 31.40 13.22
CA LEU A 304 16.48 30.52 12.92
C LEU A 304 16.63 29.26 13.79
N LYS A 305 16.36 29.42 15.09
CA LYS A 305 16.27 28.29 16.00
C LYS A 305 15.02 27.50 15.63
N ASN A 306 15.21 26.37 14.95
CA ASN A 306 14.16 25.38 14.74
C ASN A 306 13.53 25.03 16.12
N PRO A 307 12.26 25.39 16.39
CA PRO A 307 11.68 25.24 17.73
C PRO A 307 11.61 23.79 18.21
N LEU A 308 11.49 22.84 17.28
CA LEU A 308 11.57 21.40 17.53
C LEU A 308 12.96 20.94 18.01
N ALA A 309 14.03 21.62 17.63
CA ALA A 309 15.40 21.25 18.01
C ALA A 309 15.76 21.63 19.46
N SER A 310 15.05 22.57 20.07
CA SER A 310 15.19 22.87 21.52
C SER A 310 14.48 21.85 22.41
N LEU A 311 13.37 21.28 21.97
CA LEU A 311 12.58 20.30 22.73
C LEU A 311 13.32 19.00 23.01
N LEU A 312 14.07 18.54 22.02
CA LEU A 312 14.84 17.28 22.10
C LEU A 312 16.02 17.33 23.08
N LYS A 313 16.37 18.50 23.64
CA LYS A 313 17.59 18.69 24.42
C LYS A 313 17.46 18.57 25.95
N THR A 314 16.26 18.54 26.55
CA THR A 314 16.21 18.64 28.04
C THR A 314 15.17 17.85 28.84
N GLU A 315 14.01 17.37 28.32
CA GLU A 315 13.02 16.65 29.18
C GLU A 315 12.53 15.26 28.70
N ILE A 316 12.75 14.86 27.44
CA ILE A 316 12.17 13.61 26.88
C ILE A 316 12.65 12.33 27.60
N THR A 317 13.78 12.35 28.31
CA THR A 317 14.36 11.17 28.96
C THR A 317 13.73 10.77 30.31
N LYS A 318 12.66 11.44 30.78
CA LYS A 318 12.10 11.20 32.13
C LYS A 318 10.58 11.06 32.27
N ARG A 319 9.76 11.36 31.26
CA ARG A 319 8.30 11.17 31.34
C ARG A 319 7.87 9.93 30.56
N GLN A 320 7.05 9.09 31.20
CA GLN A 320 6.27 8.06 30.53
C GLN A 320 5.15 8.75 29.74
N HIS A 321 5.44 9.18 28.51
CA HIS A 321 4.47 9.86 27.66
C HIS A 321 3.37 8.89 27.22
N ASN A 322 2.12 9.32 27.33
CA ASN A 322 0.97 8.64 26.76
C ASN A 322 0.72 9.24 25.36
N PHE A 323 0.90 8.47 24.28
CA PHE A 323 0.71 8.99 22.92
C PHE A 323 -0.76 9.05 22.49
N PHE A 324 -1.68 8.49 23.28
CA PHE A 324 -3.11 8.44 22.97
C PHE A 324 -3.73 9.80 22.56
N PRO A 325 -3.45 10.95 23.22
CA PRO A 325 -4.01 12.25 22.82
C PRO A 325 -3.54 12.74 21.44
N LEU A 326 -2.48 12.15 20.88
CA LEU A 326 -1.92 12.46 19.56
C LEU A 326 -2.45 11.51 18.46
N GLN A 327 -3.12 10.41 18.84
CA GLN A 327 -3.75 9.47 17.91
C GLN A 327 -5.16 9.95 17.50
N TRP A 328 -5.23 11.07 16.78
CA TRP A 328 -6.49 11.67 16.35
C TRP A 328 -7.38 10.76 15.50
N HIS A 329 -6.80 9.76 14.82
CA HIS A 329 -7.52 8.73 14.05
C HIS A 329 -8.31 7.75 14.94
N ILE A 330 -7.93 7.63 16.23
CA ILE A 330 -8.66 6.90 17.27
C ILE A 330 -9.72 7.80 17.91
N ASP A 331 -9.32 9.03 18.26
CA ASP A 331 -10.20 10.04 18.86
C ASP A 331 -9.76 11.46 18.45
N SER A 332 -10.49 12.08 17.53
CA SER A 332 -10.21 13.44 17.05
C SER A 332 -10.69 14.49 18.04
N ALA A 333 -11.62 14.14 18.96
CA ALA A 333 -12.28 15.11 19.82
C ALA A 333 -11.33 15.95 20.68
N PRO A 334 -10.28 15.40 21.32
CA PRO A 334 -9.27 16.19 22.02
C PRO A 334 -8.55 17.17 21.09
N LEU A 335 -8.10 16.71 19.92
CA LEU A 335 -7.37 17.53 18.96
C LEU A 335 -8.23 18.64 18.37
N THR A 336 -9.50 18.36 18.05
CA THR A 336 -10.49 19.36 17.62
C THR A 336 -10.68 20.45 18.69
N ILE A 337 -10.75 20.07 19.97
CA ILE A 337 -10.90 21.03 21.07
C ILE A 337 -9.63 21.89 21.22
N CYS A 338 -8.43 21.29 21.17
CA CYS A 338 -7.17 22.02 21.26
C CYS A 338 -6.98 23.00 20.09
N LEU A 339 -7.18 22.55 18.84
CA LEU A 339 -7.01 23.41 17.66
C LEU A 339 -7.95 24.64 17.68
N ASN A 340 -9.14 24.52 18.25
CA ASN A 340 -10.07 25.63 18.43
C ASN A 340 -9.67 26.63 19.54
N GLN A 341 -8.81 26.22 20.49
CA GLN A 341 -8.39 27.05 21.63
C GLN A 341 -7.03 27.76 21.40
N ARG A 342 -6.31 27.45 20.33
CA ARG A 342 -4.98 28.01 20.06
C ARG A 342 -5.06 29.44 19.54
N SER A 343 -4.99 30.40 20.46
CA SER A 343 -4.96 31.84 20.13
C SER A 343 -3.57 32.38 19.76
N ASP A 344 -2.50 31.63 20.04
CA ASP A 344 -1.12 32.03 19.78
C ASP A 344 -0.38 30.95 18.98
N TYR A 345 0.29 31.38 17.91
CA TYR A 345 1.03 30.52 16.99
C TYR A 345 2.54 30.44 17.32
N ALA A 346 3.02 31.18 18.33
CA ALA A 346 4.42 31.22 18.73
C ALA A 346 4.92 29.94 19.43
N GLU A 347 4.04 29.22 20.12
CA GLU A 347 4.37 27.92 20.74
C GLU A 347 4.41 26.79 19.70
N PRO A 348 5.38 25.86 19.75
CA PRO A 348 5.38 24.67 18.88
C PRO A 348 4.09 23.86 19.08
N LEU A 349 3.39 23.55 17.99
CA LEU A 349 2.08 22.90 18.11
C LEU A 349 2.13 21.55 18.84
N LEU A 350 3.22 20.79 18.70
CA LEU A 350 3.36 19.51 19.39
C LEU A 350 3.32 19.68 20.92
N ASP A 351 3.97 20.73 21.45
CA ASP A 351 3.98 21.06 22.87
C ASP A 351 2.60 21.50 23.32
N TYR A 352 1.96 22.38 22.55
CA TYR A 352 0.62 22.87 22.81
C TYR A 352 -0.39 21.71 22.86
N LEU A 353 -0.32 20.76 21.93
CA LEU A 353 -1.22 19.60 21.89
C LEU A 353 -0.93 18.60 23.00
N GLN A 354 0.34 18.37 23.33
CA GLN A 354 0.71 17.51 24.44
C GLN A 354 0.25 18.11 25.77
N GLN A 355 0.50 19.40 26.00
CA GLN A 355 0.01 20.13 27.18
C GLN A 355 -1.52 20.12 27.24
N CYS A 356 -2.21 20.47 26.14
CA CYS A 356 -3.67 20.46 26.07
C CYS A 356 -4.28 19.07 26.36
N GLY A 357 -3.64 18.00 25.87
CA GLY A 357 -4.00 16.61 26.17
C GLY A 357 -3.72 16.18 27.62
N GLU A 358 -2.64 16.69 28.23
CA GLU A 358 -2.30 16.46 29.65
C GLU A 358 -3.21 17.25 30.62
N ASP A 359 -3.71 18.42 30.22
CA ASP A 359 -4.39 19.40 31.10
C ASP A 359 -5.81 19.01 31.57
N GLY A 360 -6.39 17.92 31.05
CA GLY A 360 -7.67 17.34 31.48
C GLY A 360 -8.94 18.19 31.22
N LYS A 361 -8.81 19.47 30.86
CA LYS A 361 -9.90 20.44 30.62
C LYS A 361 -10.80 20.11 29.42
N ILE A 362 -10.37 19.19 28.56
CA ILE A 362 -11.06 18.77 27.33
C ILE A 362 -12.41 18.07 27.62
N GLN A 363 -12.52 17.33 28.72
CA GLN A 363 -13.60 16.34 28.92
C GLN A 363 -15.04 16.89 29.04
N ASN A 364 -15.24 18.21 29.10
CA ASN A 364 -16.55 18.83 29.32
C ASN A 364 -16.94 19.92 28.29
N GLN A 365 -16.24 20.03 27.16
CA GLN A 365 -16.58 21.02 26.13
C GLN A 365 -17.37 20.41 24.96
N LYS A 366 -18.37 21.13 24.48
CA LYS A 366 -19.17 20.74 23.31
C LYS A 366 -18.33 20.92 22.05
N LEU A 367 -18.16 19.86 21.26
CA LEU A 367 -17.49 19.92 19.96
C LEU A 367 -18.17 20.94 19.03
N ALA A 368 -17.37 21.86 18.48
CA ALA A 368 -17.82 22.90 17.55
C ALA A 368 -17.77 22.47 16.07
N LYS A 369 -16.99 21.42 15.77
CA LYS A 369 -16.93 20.74 14.46
C LYS A 369 -17.27 19.24 14.64
N PRO A 370 -17.75 18.54 13.61
CA PRO A 370 -17.93 17.09 13.67
C PRO A 370 -16.62 16.34 13.93
N ARG A 371 -16.71 15.07 14.33
CA ARG A 371 -15.54 14.19 14.46
C ARG A 371 -15.02 13.80 13.08
N THR A 372 -13.71 13.63 12.96
CA THR A 372 -13.01 13.17 11.75
C THR A 372 -12.32 11.82 11.95
N ASP A 373 -12.52 11.23 13.13
CA ASP A 373 -12.15 9.85 13.47
C ASP A 373 -13.28 8.84 13.22
N ILE A 374 -12.95 7.56 13.39
CA ILE A 374 -13.84 6.42 13.14
C ILE A 374 -14.56 5.88 14.40
N GLN A 375 -14.65 6.69 15.45
CA GLN A 375 -15.38 6.49 16.71
C GLN A 375 -14.97 5.24 17.54
N VAL A 376 -13.71 4.86 17.43
CA VAL A 376 -13.13 3.64 18.01
C VAL A 376 -13.19 3.60 19.54
N THR A 377 -13.08 4.75 20.21
CA THR A 377 -13.19 4.84 21.68
C THR A 377 -14.59 4.55 22.22
N ALA A 378 -15.63 4.67 21.38
CA ALA A 378 -16.96 4.17 21.68
C ALA A 378 -17.05 2.67 21.38
N ALA A 379 -16.54 2.24 20.21
CA ALA A 379 -16.53 0.84 19.79
C ALA A 379 -15.86 -0.08 20.83
N TRP A 380 -14.76 0.33 21.48
CA TRP A 380 -14.10 -0.45 22.54
C TRP A 380 -14.90 -0.63 23.83
N LYS A 381 -15.81 0.29 24.14
CA LYS A 381 -16.75 0.16 25.27
C LYS A 381 -17.87 -0.81 24.92
N ASN A 382 -18.16 -0.91 23.62
CA ASN A 382 -19.24 -1.68 23.04
C ASN A 382 -18.78 -2.98 22.34
N SER A 383 -17.52 -3.41 22.52
CA SER A 383 -16.98 -4.66 21.92
C SER A 383 -15.96 -5.38 22.80
N ASN A 384 -15.61 -6.60 22.41
CA ASN A 384 -14.50 -7.39 22.92
C ASN A 384 -13.12 -6.92 22.40
N GLN A 385 -13.07 -5.81 21.67
CA GLN A 385 -11.87 -5.18 21.11
C GLN A 385 -11.13 -6.03 20.05
N GLY A 386 -11.87 -6.91 19.35
CA GLY A 386 -11.35 -7.78 18.30
C GLY A 386 -10.77 -9.10 18.82
N ARG A 387 -11.07 -9.48 20.06
CA ARG A 387 -10.62 -10.77 20.63
C ARG A 387 -11.09 -11.94 19.76
N ASP A 388 -10.22 -12.95 19.67
CA ASP A 388 -10.43 -14.19 18.92
C ASP A 388 -10.59 -13.95 17.40
N VAL A 389 -9.99 -12.88 16.87
CA VAL A 389 -9.91 -12.56 15.43
C VAL A 389 -8.46 -12.53 14.98
N VAL A 390 -8.16 -13.14 13.83
CA VAL A 390 -6.83 -13.14 13.20
C VAL A 390 -6.84 -12.23 11.97
N VAL A 391 -6.04 -11.16 11.99
CA VAL A 391 -5.87 -10.26 10.85
C VAL A 391 -4.52 -10.54 10.18
N ALA A 392 -4.56 -11.03 8.95
CA ALA A 392 -3.37 -11.19 8.12
C ALA A 392 -2.91 -9.83 7.56
N VAL A 393 -1.61 -9.56 7.64
CA VAL A 393 -0.98 -8.35 7.10
C VAL A 393 0.01 -8.78 6.02
N ILE A 394 -0.38 -8.59 4.75
CA ILE A 394 0.46 -8.89 3.58
C ILE A 394 1.20 -7.61 3.20
N ASP A 395 2.48 -7.51 3.58
CA ASP A 395 3.23 -6.25 3.53
C ASP A 395 4.77 -6.43 3.43
N SER A 396 5.54 -5.39 3.75
CA SER A 396 7.00 -5.42 3.96
C SER A 396 7.36 -5.88 5.39
N PHE A 397 8.51 -5.44 5.92
CA PHE A 397 9.02 -5.83 7.23
C PHE A 397 8.00 -5.60 8.35
N LEU A 398 7.73 -6.66 9.10
CA LEU A 398 6.86 -6.68 10.26
C LEU A 398 7.63 -7.22 11.47
N GLU A 399 8.09 -6.29 12.30
CA GLU A 399 8.81 -6.54 13.54
C GLU A 399 7.91 -7.12 14.62
N THR A 400 7.79 -8.46 14.62
CA THR A 400 7.03 -9.22 15.62
C THR A 400 7.49 -8.98 17.07
N THR A 401 8.71 -8.50 17.26
CA THR A 401 9.31 -8.20 18.57
C THR A 401 8.97 -6.81 19.12
N HIS A 402 8.27 -5.95 18.35
CA HIS A 402 7.91 -4.61 18.82
C HIS A 402 7.05 -4.70 20.10
N PRO A 403 7.36 -3.93 21.18
CA PRO A 403 6.74 -4.12 22.50
C PRO A 403 5.21 -3.93 22.51
N ASP A 404 4.68 -3.06 21.65
CA ASP A 404 3.23 -2.85 21.51
C ASP A 404 2.56 -3.87 20.55
N LEU A 405 3.31 -4.79 19.92
CA LEU A 405 2.77 -5.79 19.00
C LEU A 405 2.98 -7.24 19.49
N ALA A 406 4.07 -7.54 20.20
CA ALA A 406 4.50 -8.90 20.51
C ALA A 406 3.40 -9.81 21.10
N ASP A 407 2.64 -9.32 22.08
CA ASP A 407 1.53 -10.07 22.71
C ASP A 407 0.29 -10.25 21.83
N ASN A 408 0.25 -9.60 20.66
CA ASN A 408 -0.79 -9.72 19.65
C ASN A 408 -0.29 -10.40 18.37
N ILE A 409 0.93 -10.92 18.33
CA ILE A 409 1.38 -11.72 17.18
C ILE A 409 0.74 -13.11 17.23
N TYR A 410 0.06 -13.49 16.15
CA TYR A 410 -0.55 -14.81 16.00
C TYR A 410 0.51 -15.91 16.05
N GLN A 411 0.19 -17.03 16.68
CA GLN A 411 1.08 -18.19 16.80
C GLN A 411 0.51 -19.34 15.98
N VAL A 412 1.22 -19.75 14.93
CA VAL A 412 0.78 -20.84 14.06
C VAL A 412 0.89 -22.15 14.83
N GLY A 413 -0.24 -22.80 15.07
CA GLY A 413 -0.33 -24.10 15.73
C GLY A 413 0.31 -25.25 14.93
N ASN A 414 -0.05 -26.48 15.26
CA ASN A 414 0.37 -27.65 14.48
C ASN A 414 -0.70 -27.98 13.41
N ILE A 415 -0.55 -27.39 12.23
CA ILE A 415 -1.46 -27.57 11.07
C ILE A 415 -0.81 -28.47 10.00
N PRO A 416 -1.59 -29.20 9.16
CA PRO A 416 -1.06 -30.22 8.25
C PRO A 416 -0.10 -29.69 7.17
N ASP A 417 -0.29 -28.45 6.74
CA ASP A 417 0.45 -27.74 5.70
C ASP A 417 1.40 -26.67 6.27
N LYS A 418 1.81 -26.85 7.54
CA LYS A 418 2.78 -25.99 8.21
C LYS A 418 4.14 -26.02 7.51
N LEU A 419 4.69 -24.85 7.24
CA LEU A 419 5.98 -24.70 6.57
C LEU A 419 7.15 -24.94 7.56
N PRO A 420 8.30 -25.46 7.08
CA PRO A 420 9.47 -25.66 7.94
C PRO A 420 9.97 -24.34 8.53
N GLY A 421 9.97 -24.21 9.86
CA GLY A 421 10.38 -22.98 10.55
C GLY A 421 9.27 -21.95 10.78
N GLU A 422 8.04 -22.21 10.32
CA GLU A 422 6.89 -21.34 10.56
C GLU A 422 6.56 -21.25 12.07
N VAL A 423 6.62 -20.05 12.64
CA VAL A 423 6.26 -19.80 14.06
C VAL A 423 5.05 -18.88 14.13
N SER A 424 5.17 -17.68 13.58
CA SER A 424 4.17 -16.62 13.72
C SER A 424 3.60 -16.12 12.39
N GLY A 425 4.25 -16.47 11.29
CA GLY A 425 4.00 -15.94 9.95
C GLY A 425 5.01 -16.51 8.96
N TRP A 426 5.12 -15.89 7.78
CA TRP A 426 6.03 -16.32 6.73
C TRP A 426 6.59 -15.15 5.91
N ASP A 427 7.87 -15.20 5.55
CA ASP A 427 8.47 -14.37 4.51
C ASP A 427 8.55 -15.14 3.19
N PHE A 428 7.80 -14.67 2.20
CA PHE A 428 7.83 -15.22 0.83
C PHE A 428 9.04 -14.74 0.02
N VAL A 429 9.84 -13.79 0.52
CA VAL A 429 11.09 -13.36 -0.12
C VAL A 429 12.25 -14.29 0.27
N GLU A 430 12.51 -14.45 1.58
CA GLU A 430 13.63 -15.28 2.08
C GLU A 430 13.26 -16.76 2.32
N GLU A 431 11.98 -17.12 2.16
CA GLU A 431 11.45 -18.48 2.32
C GLU A 431 11.67 -19.05 3.75
N ASP A 432 11.39 -18.23 4.77
CA ASP A 432 11.43 -18.63 6.18
C ASP A 432 10.30 -18.01 7.05
N GLY A 433 10.36 -18.25 8.36
CA GLY A 433 9.35 -17.83 9.33
C GLY A 433 9.59 -16.48 10.00
N ASP A 434 10.60 -15.70 9.60
CA ASP A 434 10.91 -14.38 10.18
C ASP A 434 10.51 -13.24 9.23
N THR A 435 9.46 -12.51 9.60
CA THR A 435 8.96 -11.36 8.83
C THR A 435 9.65 -10.05 9.18
N GLY A 436 10.58 -10.05 10.13
CA GLY A 436 11.39 -8.89 10.51
C GLY A 436 12.47 -8.56 9.48
N ILE A 437 13.41 -7.70 9.88
CA ILE A 437 14.60 -7.35 9.11
C ILE A 437 15.71 -8.41 9.26
N SER A 438 16.24 -8.92 8.14
CA SER A 438 17.36 -9.88 8.19
C SER A 438 18.67 -9.24 8.69
N PRO A 439 19.66 -10.00 9.18
CA PRO A 439 20.99 -9.46 9.53
C PRO A 439 21.69 -8.74 8.36
N GLU A 440 21.52 -9.26 7.15
CA GLU A 440 22.03 -8.72 5.89
C GLU A 440 21.34 -7.39 5.52
N GLU A 441 20.00 -7.34 5.63
CA GLU A 441 19.20 -6.13 5.43
C GLU A 441 19.52 -5.07 6.50
N MET A 442 19.73 -5.48 7.76
CA MET A 442 20.17 -4.62 8.86
C MET A 442 21.56 -4.04 8.61
N GLN A 443 22.47 -4.77 7.96
CA GLN A 443 23.77 -4.22 7.55
C GLN A 443 23.59 -3.05 6.57
N LEU A 444 22.69 -3.19 5.59
CA LEU A 444 22.41 -2.20 4.55
C LEU A 444 21.68 -0.96 5.11
N LEU A 445 20.57 -1.17 5.83
CA LEU A 445 19.75 -0.08 6.38
C LEU A 445 20.41 0.56 7.61
N GLY A 446 20.99 -0.24 8.50
CA GLY A 446 21.68 0.24 9.68
C GLY A 446 22.85 1.16 9.33
N SER A 447 23.58 0.88 8.24
CA SER A 447 24.59 1.80 7.70
C SER A 447 23.95 3.14 7.30
N LYS A 448 22.96 3.13 6.38
CA LYS A 448 22.27 4.34 5.89
C LYS A 448 21.68 5.19 7.02
N PHE A 449 21.11 4.55 8.04
CA PHE A 449 20.55 5.22 9.21
C PHE A 449 21.64 5.92 10.02
N ARG A 450 22.72 5.20 10.38
CA ARG A 450 23.84 5.75 11.15
C ARG A 450 24.57 6.86 10.38
N ASP A 451 24.73 6.72 9.07
CA ASP A 451 25.33 7.76 8.22
C ASP A 451 24.60 9.10 8.32
N ALA A 452 23.27 9.10 8.46
CA ALA A 452 22.47 10.31 8.62
C ALA A 452 22.77 11.08 9.93
N PHE A 453 23.39 10.43 10.94
CA PHE A 453 23.77 11.02 12.22
C PHE A 453 25.28 11.22 12.40
N LEU A 454 26.10 10.33 11.83
CA LEU A 454 27.54 10.24 12.14
C LEU A 454 28.44 10.90 11.09
N LEU A 455 27.99 11.05 9.84
CA LEU A 455 28.76 11.77 8.82
C LEU A 455 28.50 13.27 8.91
N ASP A 456 29.55 14.09 8.76
CA ASP A 456 29.41 15.51 8.44
C ASP A 456 28.80 15.73 7.04
N ASP A 457 28.53 16.97 6.66
CA ASP A 457 27.82 17.28 5.42
C ASP A 457 28.65 16.98 4.16
N GLU A 458 29.98 17.11 4.22
CA GLU A 458 30.89 16.82 3.09
C GLU A 458 30.98 15.30 2.85
N ALA A 459 31.19 14.52 3.92
CA ALA A 459 31.22 13.06 3.85
C ALA A 459 29.86 12.48 3.43
N LEU A 460 28.75 13.08 3.89
CA LEU A 460 27.40 12.70 3.46
C LEU A 460 27.19 12.97 1.96
N GLN A 461 27.63 14.13 1.46
CA GLN A 461 27.54 14.47 0.04
C GLN A 461 28.41 13.55 -0.82
N GLN A 462 29.62 13.21 -0.37
CA GLN A 462 30.50 12.28 -1.07
C GLN A 462 29.89 10.87 -1.14
N LYS A 463 29.19 10.42 -0.09
CA LYS A 463 28.58 9.09 -0.01
C LYS A 463 27.23 8.99 -0.74
N TYR A 464 26.45 10.07 -0.78
CA TYR A 464 25.09 10.10 -1.35
C TYR A 464 24.85 11.21 -2.39
N PRO A 465 25.73 11.40 -3.39
CA PRO A 465 25.64 12.54 -4.31
C PRO A 465 24.32 12.56 -5.09
N GLY A 466 23.79 11.39 -5.48
CA GLY A 466 22.49 11.30 -6.17
C GLY A 466 21.29 11.74 -5.33
N ILE A 467 21.34 11.62 -4.00
CA ILE A 467 20.28 12.15 -3.12
C ILE A 467 20.41 13.68 -3.02
N PHE A 468 21.64 14.19 -2.87
CA PHE A 468 21.90 15.64 -2.91
C PHE A 468 21.42 16.27 -4.23
N ASP A 469 21.70 15.65 -5.38
CA ASP A 469 21.27 16.14 -6.69
C ASP A 469 19.73 16.15 -6.82
N LYS A 470 19.03 15.11 -6.32
CA LYS A 470 17.56 15.07 -6.26
C LYS A 470 16.99 16.15 -5.34
N VAL A 471 17.59 16.36 -4.16
CA VAL A 471 17.16 17.41 -3.21
C VAL A 471 17.39 18.80 -3.79
N ARG A 472 18.53 19.09 -4.43
CA ARG A 472 18.78 20.36 -5.15
C ARG A 472 17.80 20.61 -6.28
N PHE A 473 17.39 19.56 -6.99
CA PHE A 473 16.40 19.67 -8.07
C PHE A 473 15.01 20.07 -7.54
N TYR A 474 14.54 19.43 -6.46
CA TYR A 474 13.23 19.73 -5.86
C TYR A 474 13.22 21.02 -5.01
N TYR A 475 14.35 21.36 -4.39
CA TYR A 475 14.49 22.49 -3.47
C TYR A 475 15.62 23.42 -3.92
N SER A 476 15.45 24.05 -5.09
CA SER A 476 16.47 24.93 -5.73
C SER A 476 16.95 26.09 -4.86
N ASP A 477 16.15 26.47 -3.87
CA ASP A 477 16.32 27.68 -3.08
C ASP A 477 16.91 27.38 -1.68
N TYR A 478 17.18 26.11 -1.37
CA TYR A 478 17.80 25.67 -0.11
C TYR A 478 19.32 25.90 -0.11
N SER A 479 19.85 26.30 1.04
CA SER A 479 21.30 26.30 1.28
C SER A 479 21.85 24.87 1.36
N GLU A 480 23.16 24.69 1.18
CA GLU A 480 23.81 23.36 1.27
C GLU A 480 23.61 22.67 2.62
N VAL A 481 23.46 23.44 3.71
CA VAL A 481 23.11 22.90 5.04
C VAL A 481 21.65 22.40 5.08
N GLU A 482 20.71 23.11 4.46
CA GLU A 482 19.31 22.67 4.37
C GLU A 482 19.17 21.43 3.45
N ILE A 483 19.92 21.40 2.34
CA ILE A 483 20.04 20.24 1.45
C ILE A 483 20.58 19.03 2.25
N ALA A 484 21.67 19.19 2.99
CA ALA A 484 22.22 18.11 3.81
C ALA A 484 21.22 17.63 4.88
N ASN A 485 20.49 18.54 5.53
CA ASN A 485 19.44 18.17 6.48
C ASN A 485 18.28 17.39 5.83
N GLU A 486 17.84 17.75 4.62
CA GLU A 486 16.79 16.99 3.91
C GLU A 486 17.32 15.65 3.35
N VAL A 487 18.61 15.54 3.00
CA VAL A 487 19.25 14.24 2.70
C VAL A 487 19.27 13.36 3.94
N ARG A 488 19.62 13.89 5.12
CA ARG A 488 19.54 13.16 6.40
C ARG A 488 18.10 12.76 6.74
N SER A 489 17.12 13.62 6.48
CA SER A 489 15.69 13.32 6.61
C SER A 489 15.29 12.17 5.67
N THR A 490 15.70 12.23 4.41
CA THR A 490 15.42 11.23 3.38
C THR A 490 15.99 9.86 3.74
N LEU A 491 17.26 9.79 4.18
CA LEU A 491 17.88 8.54 4.63
C LEU A 491 17.10 7.88 5.78
N LYS A 492 16.77 8.64 6.83
CA LYS A 492 16.03 8.11 7.99
C LYS A 492 14.60 7.73 7.65
N ASN A 493 13.86 8.63 6.99
CA ASN A 493 12.41 8.53 6.85
C ASN A 493 11.97 7.77 5.58
N ARG A 494 12.68 7.93 4.46
CA ARG A 494 12.26 7.42 3.13
C ARG A 494 13.08 6.22 2.63
N HIS A 495 14.24 5.93 3.23
CA HIS A 495 15.11 4.81 2.83
C HIS A 495 15.36 3.77 3.94
N VAL A 496 14.87 3.99 5.16
CA VAL A 496 15.07 3.09 6.30
C VAL A 496 13.76 2.88 7.06
N ALA A 497 13.22 3.93 7.69
CA ALA A 497 11.99 3.78 8.48
C ALA A 497 10.77 3.46 7.59
N SER A 498 10.83 3.65 6.27
CA SER A 498 9.79 3.27 5.32
C SER A 498 9.72 1.77 5.08
N GLU A 499 10.83 1.05 5.22
CA GLU A 499 10.88 -0.39 4.95
C GLU A 499 10.07 -1.19 6.00
N PHE A 500 9.88 -0.61 7.19
CA PHE A 500 9.01 -1.11 8.27
C PHE A 500 7.52 -0.80 8.08
N HIS A 501 7.05 -0.71 6.83
CA HIS A 501 5.66 -0.42 6.50
C HIS A 501 4.70 -1.49 7.07
N GLY A 502 5.02 -2.79 6.96
CA GLY A 502 4.24 -3.85 7.59
C GLY A 502 4.10 -3.70 9.11
N THR A 503 5.18 -3.27 9.78
CA THR A 503 5.18 -2.94 11.22
C THR A 503 4.25 -1.76 11.53
N GLN A 504 4.23 -0.73 10.67
CA GLN A 504 3.37 0.46 10.82
C GLN A 504 1.90 0.11 10.59
N VAL A 505 1.61 -0.72 9.60
CA VAL A 505 0.27 -1.24 9.27
C VAL A 505 -0.29 -2.09 10.41
N ALA A 506 0.50 -3.04 10.92
CA ALA A 506 0.13 -3.88 12.07
C ALA A 506 -0.18 -3.04 13.33
N GLY A 507 0.57 -1.95 13.56
CA GLY A 507 0.34 -1.02 14.66
C GLY A 507 -1.03 -0.35 14.62
N VAL A 508 -1.45 0.12 13.44
CA VAL A 508 -2.79 0.72 13.26
C VAL A 508 -3.89 -0.30 13.54
N ILE A 509 -3.69 -1.58 13.18
CA ILE A 509 -4.67 -2.64 13.41
C ILE A 509 -4.75 -3.01 14.90
N ALA A 510 -3.64 -3.40 15.53
CA ALA A 510 -3.68 -4.11 16.81
C ALA A 510 -2.54 -3.77 17.79
N ALA A 511 -1.94 -2.57 17.73
CA ALA A 511 -1.04 -2.16 18.80
C ALA A 511 -1.73 -2.20 20.18
N ARG A 512 -1.10 -2.81 21.18
CA ARG A 512 -1.52 -2.85 22.58
C ARG A 512 -0.30 -2.58 23.46
N PRO A 513 -0.17 -1.37 24.04
CA PRO A 513 1.03 -0.99 24.75
C PRO A 513 1.11 -1.67 26.12
N GLN A 514 2.31 -2.14 26.47
CA GLN A 514 2.61 -2.82 27.74
C GLN A 514 2.79 -1.81 28.90
N GLY A 515 1.76 -0.98 29.13
CA GLY A 515 1.76 0.03 30.18
C GLY A 515 0.97 1.29 29.82
N LYS A 516 1.43 2.45 30.31
CA LYS A 516 0.81 3.76 30.08
C LYS A 516 1.44 4.55 28.91
N SER A 517 2.37 3.94 28.20
CA SER A 517 3.17 4.57 27.14
C SER A 517 3.28 3.64 25.94
N GLY A 518 3.12 4.21 24.76
CA GLY A 518 3.02 3.51 23.48
C GLY A 518 1.77 3.94 22.71
N VAL A 519 1.48 3.26 21.61
CA VAL A 519 0.34 3.53 20.73
C VAL A 519 -0.66 2.38 20.81
N VAL A 520 -1.93 2.65 20.50
CA VAL A 520 -3.01 1.66 20.50
C VAL A 520 -3.67 1.56 19.12
N GLY A 521 -3.86 0.34 18.62
CA GLY A 521 -4.51 0.07 17.33
C GLY A 521 -6.03 0.00 17.44
N ILE A 522 -6.72 -0.09 16.30
CA ILE A 522 -8.20 -0.12 16.22
C ILE A 522 -8.79 -1.31 17.00
N ALA A 523 -8.18 -2.49 16.91
CA ALA A 523 -8.61 -3.74 17.52
C ALA A 523 -7.49 -4.31 18.41
N PRO A 524 -7.24 -3.74 19.60
CA PRO A 524 -6.07 -4.07 20.43
C PRO A 524 -6.13 -5.46 21.11
N SER A 525 -7.20 -6.24 20.90
CA SER A 525 -7.28 -7.65 21.27
C SER A 525 -7.29 -8.62 20.07
N ALA A 526 -7.20 -8.12 18.84
CA ALA A 526 -7.00 -8.96 17.66
C ALA A 526 -5.56 -9.46 17.56
N GLN A 527 -5.37 -10.59 16.87
CA GLN A 527 -4.05 -11.14 16.57
C GLN A 527 -3.62 -10.78 15.15
N ILE A 528 -2.33 -10.51 14.95
CA ILE A 528 -1.72 -10.22 13.65
C ILE A 528 -1.02 -11.47 13.13
N LEU A 529 -1.39 -11.94 11.94
CA LEU A 529 -0.64 -12.91 11.15
C LEU A 529 0.26 -12.14 10.17
N PRO A 530 1.55 -11.91 10.48
CA PRO A 530 2.48 -11.24 9.57
C PRO A 530 2.81 -12.09 8.35
N ILE A 531 2.77 -11.47 7.16
CA ILE A 531 3.14 -12.11 5.90
C ILE A 531 3.97 -11.11 5.09
N ARG A 532 5.26 -11.42 4.92
CA ARG A 532 6.20 -10.54 4.20
C ARG A 532 6.28 -10.97 2.73
N VAL A 533 6.16 -9.99 1.83
CA VAL A 533 6.14 -10.21 0.36
C VAL A 533 7.11 -9.30 -0.41
N SER A 534 7.77 -8.37 0.30
CA SER A 534 8.69 -7.38 -0.26
C SER A 534 9.95 -7.21 0.60
N THR A 535 11.01 -6.77 -0.06
CA THR A 535 12.34 -6.48 0.52
C THR A 535 12.80 -5.07 0.08
N ILE A 536 13.96 -4.63 0.57
CA ILE A 536 14.51 -3.27 0.42
C ILE A 536 14.49 -2.79 -1.03
N GLY A 537 13.97 -1.59 -1.27
CA GLY A 537 13.88 -1.03 -2.63
C GLY A 537 12.66 -1.54 -3.42
N VAL A 538 11.84 -2.37 -2.78
CA VAL A 538 10.42 -2.58 -3.04
C VAL A 538 10.08 -3.16 -4.42
N GLY A 539 10.84 -4.19 -4.82
CA GLY A 539 10.41 -5.12 -5.86
C GLY A 539 9.50 -6.20 -5.28
N ILE A 540 8.29 -6.37 -5.82
CA ILE A 540 7.39 -7.48 -5.48
C ILE A 540 7.07 -8.30 -6.73
N LYS A 541 7.08 -9.62 -6.59
CA LYS A 541 6.67 -10.58 -7.62
C LYS A 541 5.22 -11.03 -7.40
N PRO A 542 4.38 -11.16 -8.46
CA PRO A 542 3.03 -11.71 -8.37
C PRO A 542 2.91 -13.01 -7.57
N VAL A 543 3.87 -13.94 -7.71
CA VAL A 543 3.87 -15.20 -6.95
C VAL A 543 3.84 -14.99 -5.44
N HIS A 544 4.53 -13.99 -4.88
CA HIS A 544 4.53 -13.74 -3.44
C HIS A 544 3.14 -13.31 -2.96
N ILE A 545 2.45 -12.45 -3.71
CA ILE A 545 1.09 -12.00 -3.39
C ILE A 545 0.09 -13.17 -3.50
N ILE A 546 0.19 -13.99 -4.55
CA ILE A 546 -0.67 -15.17 -4.75
C ILE A 546 -0.47 -16.19 -3.63
N GLU A 547 0.76 -16.51 -3.25
CA GLU A 547 1.03 -17.41 -2.13
C GLU A 547 0.60 -16.81 -0.78
N ALA A 548 0.82 -15.50 -0.56
CA ALA A 548 0.41 -14.82 0.67
C ALA A 548 -1.11 -14.81 0.89
N ILE A 549 -1.90 -14.60 -0.17
CA ILE A 549 -3.37 -14.62 -0.11
C ILE A 549 -3.88 -16.03 0.24
N GLY A 550 -3.36 -17.07 -0.41
CA GLY A 550 -3.70 -18.46 -0.09
C GLY A 550 -3.19 -18.91 1.29
N TYR A 551 -2.02 -18.42 1.71
CA TYR A 551 -1.44 -18.65 3.02
C TYR A 551 -2.32 -18.05 4.12
N ALA A 552 -2.75 -16.79 3.97
CA ALA A 552 -3.67 -16.15 4.91
C ALA A 552 -4.97 -16.97 5.09
N ALA A 553 -5.59 -17.41 4.00
CA ALA A 553 -6.78 -18.25 4.02
C ALA A 553 -6.56 -19.62 4.69
N SER A 554 -5.47 -20.32 4.35
CA SER A 554 -5.12 -21.62 4.97
C SER A 554 -4.80 -21.52 6.46
N ARG A 555 -4.29 -20.38 6.94
CA ARG A 555 -4.09 -20.07 8.36
C ARG A 555 -5.36 -19.56 9.05
N GLN A 556 -6.52 -19.60 8.36
CA GLN A 556 -7.83 -19.16 8.86
C GLN A 556 -7.83 -17.69 9.31
N ALA A 557 -7.13 -16.83 8.55
CA ALA A 557 -7.24 -15.39 8.75
C ALA A 557 -8.69 -14.93 8.50
N ASP A 558 -9.20 -14.12 9.42
CA ASP A 558 -10.54 -13.55 9.36
C ASP A 558 -10.64 -12.36 8.42
N VAL A 559 -9.58 -11.56 8.42
CA VAL A 559 -9.43 -10.34 7.65
C VAL A 559 -8.03 -10.35 7.06
N VAL A 560 -7.88 -9.96 5.80
CA VAL A 560 -6.58 -9.79 5.13
C VAL A 560 -6.43 -8.33 4.77
N ASN A 561 -5.42 -7.66 5.30
CA ASN A 561 -5.05 -6.30 4.88
C ASN A 561 -3.91 -6.35 3.87
N ILE A 562 -4.11 -5.70 2.72
CA ILE A 562 -3.11 -5.52 1.66
C ILE A 562 -2.91 -4.00 1.43
N SER A 563 -1.94 -3.41 2.12
CA SER A 563 -1.63 -1.96 2.01
C SER A 563 -0.65 -1.65 0.85
N ILE A 564 -0.76 -2.43 -0.23
CA ILE A 564 0.15 -2.51 -1.39
C ILE A 564 -0.69 -2.40 -2.67
N GLY A 565 -0.22 -1.65 -3.68
CA GLY A 565 -0.94 -1.53 -4.95
C GLY A 565 -0.14 -1.01 -6.15
N TRP A 566 -0.56 -1.44 -7.33
CA TRP A 566 0.10 -1.32 -8.64
C TRP A 566 -0.81 -0.59 -9.64
N ASN A 567 -0.24 -0.06 -10.73
CA ASN A 567 -1.07 0.34 -11.87
C ASN A 567 -1.23 -0.79 -12.88
N LEU A 568 -0.22 -1.66 -13.03
CA LEU A 568 -0.31 -2.86 -13.87
C LEU A 568 -1.16 -3.93 -13.16
N PRO A 569 -2.39 -4.23 -13.63
CA PRO A 569 -3.19 -5.30 -13.05
C PRO A 569 -2.60 -6.67 -13.42
N VAL A 570 -2.90 -7.69 -12.61
CA VAL A 570 -2.31 -9.03 -12.74
C VAL A 570 -3.43 -10.06 -12.64
N GLU A 571 -3.73 -10.74 -13.74
CA GLU A 571 -4.87 -11.67 -13.85
C GLU A 571 -4.80 -12.80 -12.82
N ASP A 572 -3.61 -13.38 -12.61
CA ASP A 572 -3.42 -14.45 -11.63
C ASP A 572 -3.59 -14.01 -10.16
N ILE A 573 -3.39 -12.73 -9.82
CA ILE A 573 -3.74 -12.19 -8.49
C ILE A 573 -5.26 -12.05 -8.36
N ALA A 574 -5.96 -11.58 -9.40
CA ALA A 574 -7.42 -11.46 -9.39
C ALA A 574 -8.08 -12.84 -9.23
N HIS A 575 -7.61 -13.84 -9.98
CA HIS A 575 -8.07 -15.23 -9.82
C HIS A 575 -7.73 -15.83 -8.44
N ALA A 576 -6.59 -15.48 -7.83
CA ALA A 576 -6.25 -15.94 -6.49
C ALA A 576 -7.17 -15.34 -5.41
N ILE A 577 -7.51 -14.05 -5.53
CA ILE A 577 -8.50 -13.37 -4.68
C ILE A 577 -9.87 -14.03 -4.84
N ASP A 578 -10.37 -14.17 -6.08
CA ASP A 578 -11.66 -14.82 -6.36
C ASP A 578 -11.75 -16.25 -5.81
N THR A 579 -10.68 -17.03 -5.97
CA THR A 579 -10.58 -18.39 -5.42
C THR A 579 -10.75 -18.39 -3.89
N VAL A 580 -10.08 -17.49 -3.18
CA VAL A 580 -10.18 -17.38 -1.71
C VAL A 580 -11.55 -16.85 -1.27
N LEU A 581 -12.07 -15.80 -1.92
CA LEU A 581 -13.38 -15.23 -1.60
C LEU A 581 -14.54 -16.21 -1.87
N THR A 582 -14.39 -17.10 -2.85
CA THR A 582 -15.35 -18.17 -3.18
C THR A 582 -15.24 -19.36 -2.23
N ALA A 583 -14.01 -19.75 -1.85
CA ALA A 583 -13.79 -20.87 -0.93
C ALA A 583 -14.17 -20.52 0.53
N ASP A 584 -13.93 -19.28 0.94
CA ASP A 584 -14.35 -18.75 2.24
C ASP A 584 -15.28 -17.53 2.05
N PRO A 585 -16.60 -17.69 2.25
CA PRO A 585 -17.56 -16.58 2.17
C PRO A 585 -17.53 -15.66 3.41
N LYS A 586 -16.63 -15.88 4.37
CA LYS A 586 -16.51 -15.12 5.63
C LYS A 586 -15.19 -14.33 5.71
N ILE A 587 -14.15 -14.70 4.97
CA ILE A 587 -12.92 -13.91 4.89
C ILE A 587 -13.19 -12.56 4.22
N VAL A 588 -12.64 -11.49 4.80
CA VAL A 588 -12.75 -10.13 4.26
C VAL A 588 -11.36 -9.68 3.82
N ILE A 589 -11.21 -9.25 2.56
CA ILE A 589 -9.96 -8.69 2.04
C ILE A 589 -10.11 -7.17 1.93
N VAL A 590 -9.20 -6.42 2.54
CA VAL A 590 -9.19 -4.96 2.62
C VAL A 590 -7.93 -4.44 1.94
N VAL A 591 -8.07 -3.50 1.01
CA VAL A 591 -6.97 -3.05 0.14
C VAL A 591 -6.94 -1.52 0.04
N SER A 592 -5.73 -0.96 0.12
CA SER A 592 -5.53 0.48 -0.01
C SER A 592 -5.76 0.99 -1.45
N ALA A 593 -6.51 2.10 -1.61
CA ALA A 593 -6.94 2.60 -2.92
C ALA A 593 -5.81 3.16 -3.82
N GLY A 594 -4.72 3.70 -3.28
CA GLY A 594 -3.64 4.33 -4.06
C GLY A 594 -3.34 5.76 -3.60
N ASN A 595 -2.16 6.28 -3.98
CA ASN A 595 -1.58 7.51 -3.43
C ASN A 595 -1.12 8.47 -4.56
N ASP A 596 -1.92 8.59 -5.62
CA ASP A 596 -1.55 9.19 -6.90
C ASP A 596 -2.48 10.36 -7.31
N ASP A 597 -3.44 10.75 -6.45
CA ASP A 597 -4.50 11.74 -6.72
C ASP A 597 -5.32 11.42 -7.99
N PHE A 598 -5.60 10.12 -8.20
CA PHE A 598 -6.17 9.62 -9.45
C PHE A 598 -7.64 9.19 -9.31
N ASP A 599 -8.44 9.48 -10.33
CA ASP A 599 -9.83 8.99 -10.50
C ASP A 599 -9.87 7.51 -10.93
N SER A 600 -9.17 6.67 -10.16
CA SER A 600 -9.37 5.23 -10.14
C SER A 600 -8.53 4.61 -9.04
N VAL A 601 -9.09 3.63 -8.33
CA VAL A 601 -8.32 2.83 -7.38
C VAL A 601 -7.28 1.95 -8.09
N LYS A 602 -6.17 1.66 -7.41
CA LYS A 602 -5.10 0.78 -7.90
C LYS A 602 -5.49 -0.69 -7.84
N PHE A 603 -4.77 -1.53 -8.58
CA PHE A 603 -4.86 -2.97 -8.43
C PHE A 603 -4.06 -3.42 -7.18
N PRO A 604 -4.55 -4.31 -6.30
CA PRO A 604 -5.76 -5.12 -6.44
C PRO A 604 -7.02 -4.54 -5.76
N ALA A 605 -7.04 -3.27 -5.34
CA ALA A 605 -8.25 -2.65 -4.76
C ALA A 605 -9.42 -2.60 -5.75
N SER A 606 -9.11 -2.61 -7.06
CA SER A 606 -10.10 -2.73 -8.13
C SER A 606 -10.67 -4.15 -8.33
N VAL A 607 -10.18 -5.18 -7.64
CA VAL A 607 -10.72 -6.55 -7.80
C VAL A 607 -12.09 -6.65 -7.11
N PRO A 608 -13.15 -7.10 -7.80
CA PRO A 608 -14.48 -7.23 -7.19
C PRO A 608 -14.49 -8.08 -5.92
N GLY A 609 -15.20 -7.63 -4.89
CA GLY A 609 -15.40 -8.37 -3.63
C GLY A 609 -14.34 -8.10 -2.54
N VAL A 610 -13.30 -7.33 -2.83
CA VAL A 610 -12.44 -6.72 -1.80
C VAL A 610 -13.05 -5.39 -1.31
N VAL A 611 -12.54 -4.85 -0.21
CA VAL A 611 -12.92 -3.52 0.29
C VAL A 611 -11.83 -2.52 -0.09
N ALA A 612 -12.12 -1.62 -1.03
CA ALA A 612 -11.19 -0.58 -1.47
C ALA A 612 -11.28 0.65 -0.56
N VAL A 613 -10.14 1.04 0.03
CA VAL A 613 -10.09 2.06 1.10
C VAL A 613 -9.28 3.29 0.71
N GLY A 614 -9.95 4.44 0.64
CA GLY A 614 -9.35 5.76 0.45
C GLY A 614 -9.02 6.45 1.78
N ALA A 615 -8.22 7.53 1.70
CA ALA A 615 -7.69 8.24 2.85
C ALA A 615 -8.33 9.61 3.06
N THR A 616 -8.64 9.93 4.32
CA THR A 616 -9.00 11.28 4.78
C THR A 616 -7.88 11.90 5.62
N GLY A 617 -7.79 13.23 5.57
CA GLY A 617 -6.94 14.04 6.43
C GLY A 617 -7.57 14.36 7.78
N LEU A 618 -6.83 15.06 8.65
CA LEU A 618 -7.28 15.45 10.00
C LEU A 618 -8.54 16.33 9.96
N THR A 619 -8.69 17.14 8.91
CA THR A 619 -9.83 18.06 8.72
C THR A 619 -11.08 17.39 8.13
N GLY A 620 -11.00 16.11 7.74
CA GLY A 620 -12.08 15.41 7.04
C GLY A 620 -12.14 15.68 5.53
N ASN A 621 -11.21 16.46 4.99
CA ASN A 621 -10.99 16.51 3.54
C ASN A 621 -10.48 15.14 3.05
N ARG A 622 -10.67 14.82 1.76
CA ARG A 622 -9.90 13.75 1.12
C ARG A 622 -8.41 14.09 1.26
N ALA A 623 -7.59 13.13 1.67
CA ALA A 623 -6.16 13.34 1.70
C ALA A 623 -5.70 13.56 0.25
N SER A 624 -4.95 14.63 -0.04
CA SER A 624 -4.71 15.11 -1.41
C SER A 624 -4.00 14.11 -2.34
N TYR A 625 -3.37 13.08 -1.78
CA TYR A 625 -2.78 11.98 -2.55
C TYR A 625 -3.76 10.82 -2.80
N SER A 626 -4.87 10.69 -2.07
CA SER A 626 -5.73 9.50 -2.11
C SER A 626 -6.37 9.35 -3.48
N ASN A 627 -6.26 8.18 -4.09
CA ASN A 627 -7.10 7.84 -5.23
C ASN A 627 -8.58 7.79 -4.80
N TYR A 628 -9.46 8.06 -5.77
CA TYR A 628 -10.92 8.13 -5.63
C TYR A 628 -11.58 7.53 -6.88
N GLY A 629 -12.87 7.80 -7.09
CA GLY A 629 -13.63 7.32 -8.23
C GLY A 629 -14.43 6.06 -7.89
N ILE A 630 -15.63 5.96 -8.46
CA ILE A 630 -16.56 4.84 -8.25
C ILE A 630 -16.40 3.71 -9.28
N ASP A 631 -15.78 4.01 -10.42
CA ASP A 631 -15.64 3.10 -11.54
C ASP A 631 -14.14 2.81 -11.79
N ASN A 632 -13.85 1.59 -12.23
CA ASN A 632 -12.51 1.18 -12.63
C ASN A 632 -12.62 0.29 -13.88
N PRO A 633 -11.84 0.52 -14.95
CA PRO A 633 -11.93 -0.27 -16.19
C PRO A 633 -11.56 -1.76 -16.02
N PHE A 634 -11.01 -2.13 -14.86
CA PHE A 634 -10.59 -3.49 -14.51
C PHE A 634 -11.44 -4.11 -13.37
N GLY A 635 -12.49 -3.44 -12.88
CA GLY A 635 -13.38 -3.96 -11.84
C GLY A 635 -14.15 -2.90 -11.05
N GLN A 636 -13.98 -2.86 -9.73
CA GLN A 636 -14.68 -1.94 -8.81
C GLN A 636 -13.88 -0.65 -8.53
N GLY A 637 -14.58 0.43 -8.15
CA GLY A 637 -13.96 1.64 -7.59
C GLY A 637 -13.88 1.64 -6.06
N LEU A 638 -13.87 2.84 -5.48
CA LEU A 638 -13.73 3.11 -4.05
C LEU A 638 -14.95 2.63 -3.23
N THR A 639 -14.72 1.84 -2.18
CA THR A 639 -15.79 1.35 -1.29
C THR A 639 -16.08 2.33 -0.15
N VAL A 640 -15.06 2.73 0.61
CA VAL A 640 -15.19 3.60 1.80
C VAL A 640 -13.90 4.41 2.02
N VAL A 641 -13.94 5.38 2.92
CA VAL A 641 -12.72 6.07 3.41
C VAL A 641 -12.51 5.91 4.91
N ALA A 642 -11.25 6.04 5.31
CA ALA A 642 -10.82 6.07 6.71
C ALA A 642 -9.65 7.06 6.90
N PRO A 643 -9.31 7.42 8.15
CA PRO A 643 -8.17 8.27 8.46
C PRO A 643 -6.86 7.71 7.90
N GLY A 644 -6.32 8.33 6.85
CA GLY A 644 -5.03 8.00 6.27
C GLY A 644 -3.97 9.07 6.53
N GLY A 645 -4.39 10.25 7.00
CA GLY A 645 -3.53 11.35 7.41
C GLY A 645 -3.01 12.24 6.29
N ASP A 646 -2.72 13.49 6.63
CA ASP A 646 -2.34 14.58 5.72
C ASP A 646 -0.99 15.21 6.12
N SER A 647 -0.14 14.46 6.84
CA SER A 647 1.13 14.98 7.35
C SER A 647 2.05 15.54 6.26
N SER A 648 2.64 16.70 6.55
CA SER A 648 3.70 17.30 5.75
C SER A 648 5.00 17.38 6.56
N PRO A 649 6.17 17.60 5.94
CA PRO A 649 7.42 17.85 6.67
C PRO A 649 7.35 19.01 7.68
N HIS A 650 6.39 19.92 7.52
CA HIS A 650 6.14 21.05 8.40
C HIS A 650 4.94 20.83 9.36
N TRP A 651 4.17 19.75 9.17
CA TRP A 651 2.98 19.39 9.94
C TRP A 651 2.89 17.87 10.14
N PRO A 652 3.67 17.28 11.07
CA PRO A 652 3.64 15.84 11.33
C PRO A 652 2.32 15.38 11.96
N ILE A 653 1.67 16.28 12.72
CA ILE A 653 0.49 16.01 13.56
C ILE A 653 -0.75 15.56 12.78
N GLY A 654 -0.86 15.92 11.51
CA GLY A 654 -1.88 15.40 10.60
C GLY A 654 -1.71 13.92 10.22
N GLY A 655 -0.58 13.31 10.57
CA GLY A 655 -0.28 11.91 10.26
C GLY A 655 -0.99 10.94 11.22
N VAL A 656 -1.15 9.71 10.77
CA VAL A 656 -1.50 8.58 11.65
C VAL A 656 -0.25 8.25 12.47
N LEU A 657 -0.36 8.22 13.80
CA LEU A 657 0.73 7.82 14.71
C LEU A 657 0.63 6.32 15.00
N THR A 658 1.67 5.56 14.66
CA THR A 658 1.72 4.08 14.75
C THR A 658 3.13 3.57 15.11
N THR A 659 3.30 2.25 15.24
CA THR A 659 4.56 1.54 15.53
C THR A 659 5.55 1.56 14.35
N ASN A 660 6.83 1.28 14.61
CA ASN A 660 7.92 1.33 13.63
C ASN A 660 9.11 0.46 14.09
N GLY A 661 10.02 0.08 13.18
CA GLY A 661 11.14 -0.83 13.48
C GLY A 661 12.51 -0.21 13.76
N THR A 662 12.71 1.10 13.58
CA THR A 662 14.07 1.70 13.73
C THR A 662 14.57 1.83 15.18
N TRP A 663 13.88 1.22 16.15
CA TRP A 663 14.29 1.16 17.55
C TRP A 663 15.25 0.02 17.87
N LEU A 664 15.44 -0.93 16.93
CA LEU A 664 16.36 -2.06 17.11
C LEU A 664 17.78 -1.53 17.42
N PRO A 665 18.47 -2.07 18.46
CA PRO A 665 19.74 -1.53 18.95
C PRO A 665 20.83 -1.34 17.88
N GLU A 666 20.81 -2.17 16.84
CA GLU A 666 21.72 -2.18 15.70
C GLU A 666 21.70 -0.85 14.94
N PHE A 667 20.53 -0.20 14.80
CA PHE A 667 20.42 1.14 14.20
C PHE A 667 21.14 2.21 15.03
N TRP A 668 21.20 2.04 16.35
CA TRP A 668 21.67 3.05 17.31
C TRP A 668 23.13 2.87 17.73
N GLN A 669 23.83 1.87 17.22
CA GLN A 669 25.25 1.65 17.50
C GLN A 669 26.10 2.89 17.18
N GLY A 670 26.79 3.43 18.20
CA GLY A 670 27.59 4.65 18.08
C GLY A 670 26.83 5.98 18.16
N ILE A 671 25.49 5.95 18.29
CA ILE A 671 24.66 7.15 18.42
C ILE A 671 24.26 7.35 19.89
N GLU A 672 25.12 7.98 20.69
CA GLU A 672 24.82 8.27 22.10
C GLU A 672 23.74 9.38 22.27
N LYS A 673 23.76 10.37 21.37
CA LYS A 673 22.82 11.51 21.35
C LYS A 673 22.57 11.92 19.90
N PRO A 674 21.36 11.71 19.34
CA PRO A 674 21.09 12.06 17.95
C PRO A 674 21.13 13.59 17.77
N GLN A 675 22.05 14.04 16.93
CA GLN A 675 22.01 15.37 16.35
C GLN A 675 21.14 15.30 15.07
N HIS A 676 20.48 16.39 14.68
CA HIS A 676 19.61 16.41 13.48
C HIS A 676 18.48 15.36 13.49
N TRP A 677 17.71 15.28 14.59
CA TRP A 677 16.50 14.46 14.65
C TRP A 677 15.32 15.13 13.93
N GLY A 678 14.46 14.33 13.28
CA GLY A 678 13.30 14.80 12.52
C GLY A 678 11.98 14.49 13.23
N PRO A 679 10.90 15.27 13.02
CA PRO A 679 9.71 15.21 13.86
C PRO A 679 8.77 14.02 13.57
N ASN A 680 9.03 13.25 12.51
CA ASN A 680 8.16 12.13 12.09
C ASN A 680 8.38 10.86 12.90
N LEU A 681 9.40 10.79 13.76
CA LEU A 681 9.79 9.62 14.55
C LEU A 681 10.00 10.03 16.02
N ASP A 682 9.65 9.18 16.97
CA ASP A 682 10.06 9.36 18.38
C ASP A 682 11.54 9.02 18.58
N ILE A 683 12.18 9.42 19.67
CA ILE A 683 13.45 8.80 20.09
C ILE A 683 13.08 7.72 21.10
N PRO A 684 13.27 6.40 20.82
CA PRO A 684 14.30 5.83 19.94
C PRO A 684 13.81 5.23 18.60
N GLY A 685 12.70 5.69 18.03
CA GLY A 685 12.24 5.27 16.69
C GLY A 685 11.31 4.06 16.71
N LYS A 686 10.61 3.86 17.83
CA LYS A 686 9.52 2.88 18.04
C LYS A 686 8.22 3.30 17.37
N TYR A 687 8.01 4.61 17.23
CA TYR A 687 6.77 5.18 16.74
C TYR A 687 7.03 6.17 15.61
N ARG A 688 6.07 6.27 14.70
CA ARG A 688 6.16 7.08 13.50
C ARG A 688 4.83 7.76 13.17
N TRP A 689 4.89 9.02 12.77
CA TRP A 689 3.82 9.68 12.02
C TRP A 689 3.92 9.31 10.55
N VAL A 690 2.88 8.66 10.05
CA VAL A 690 2.77 8.14 8.68
C VAL A 690 1.56 8.76 7.97
N ARG A 691 1.52 8.60 6.64
CA ARG A 691 0.36 8.96 5.83
C ARG A 691 0.25 8.06 4.60
N GLY A 692 -0.96 7.85 4.10
CA GLY A 692 -1.25 7.04 2.93
C GLY A 692 -2.59 6.31 3.04
N THR A 693 -3.17 5.91 1.91
CA THR A 693 -4.27 4.93 1.89
C THR A 693 -3.86 3.61 2.56
N SER A 694 -2.56 3.33 2.58
CA SER A 694 -1.91 2.24 3.32
C SER A 694 -2.14 2.27 4.83
N PHE A 695 -2.56 3.39 5.42
CA PHE A 695 -2.90 3.53 6.85
C PHE A 695 -4.41 3.74 7.09
N ALA A 696 -5.16 4.14 6.06
CA ALA A 696 -6.62 4.06 6.06
C ALA A 696 -7.11 2.59 5.97
N SER A 697 -6.51 1.78 5.09
CA SER A 697 -6.81 0.35 4.93
C SER A 697 -6.78 -0.44 6.25
N PRO A 698 -5.70 -0.39 7.07
CA PRO A 698 -5.66 -1.08 8.36
C PRO A 698 -6.67 -0.55 9.37
N ALA A 699 -7.11 0.71 9.29
CA ALA A 699 -8.17 1.21 10.15
C ALA A 699 -9.53 0.54 9.83
N VAL A 700 -9.80 0.27 8.55
CA VAL A 700 -10.94 -0.54 8.09
C VAL A 700 -10.76 -2.02 8.45
N ALA A 701 -9.57 -2.60 8.27
CA ALA A 701 -9.30 -3.99 8.64
C ALA A 701 -9.48 -4.23 10.16
N GLY A 702 -8.98 -3.32 10.99
CA GLY A 702 -9.23 -3.34 12.42
C GLY A 702 -10.71 -3.14 12.78
N THR A 703 -11.46 -2.35 12.01
CA THR A 703 -12.92 -2.21 12.20
C THR A 703 -13.66 -3.51 11.89
N PHE A 704 -13.29 -4.23 10.82
CA PHE A 704 -13.78 -5.59 10.58
C PHE A 704 -13.38 -6.56 11.69
N ALA A 705 -12.21 -6.39 12.32
CA ALA A 705 -11.84 -7.20 13.47
C ALA A 705 -12.70 -6.89 14.72
N LEU A 706 -13.06 -5.63 14.98
CA LEU A 706 -14.04 -5.29 16.02
C LEU A 706 -15.42 -5.91 15.73
N MET A 707 -15.87 -5.85 14.47
CA MET A 707 -17.13 -6.45 14.02
C MET A 707 -17.15 -7.98 14.17
N LYS A 708 -16.10 -8.68 13.70
CA LYS A 708 -15.97 -10.14 13.78
C LYS A 708 -15.68 -10.64 15.19
N GLY A 709 -14.99 -9.87 16.03
CA GLY A 709 -14.89 -10.14 17.46
C GLY A 709 -16.29 -10.16 18.09
N GLU A 710 -17.16 -9.27 17.61
CA GLU A 710 -18.59 -9.31 17.88
C GLU A 710 -19.42 -10.23 16.97
N ASP A 711 -18.81 -11.24 16.34
CA ASP A 711 -19.48 -12.39 15.75
C ASP A 711 -18.64 -13.65 15.99
N SER A 712 -18.63 -14.13 17.24
CA SER A 712 -17.78 -15.24 17.69
C SER A 712 -18.06 -16.58 17.00
N GLU A 713 -19.23 -16.75 16.39
CA GLU A 713 -19.61 -17.94 15.61
C GLU A 713 -19.42 -17.72 14.09
N ARG A 714 -18.99 -16.51 13.69
CA ARG A 714 -18.84 -16.05 12.30
C ARG A 714 -20.10 -16.37 11.48
N ARG A 715 -21.27 -15.97 11.98
CA ARG A 715 -22.58 -16.21 11.35
C ARG A 715 -22.81 -15.33 10.13
N LEU A 716 -22.28 -14.10 10.12
CA LEU A 716 -22.41 -13.16 9.01
C LEU A 716 -21.43 -13.51 7.88
N SER A 717 -21.89 -13.38 6.64
CA SER A 717 -21.01 -13.44 5.46
C SER A 717 -20.17 -12.17 5.31
N ARG A 718 -19.13 -12.23 4.48
CA ARG A 718 -18.36 -11.07 4.03
C ARG A 718 -19.28 -9.99 3.46
N GLU A 719 -20.22 -10.35 2.60
CA GLU A 719 -21.14 -9.41 1.94
C GLU A 719 -22.04 -8.72 2.96
N GLU A 720 -22.53 -9.44 3.98
CA GLU A 720 -23.31 -8.86 5.08
C GLU A 720 -22.46 -7.91 5.94
N LEU A 721 -21.21 -8.29 6.24
CA LEU A 721 -20.28 -7.44 6.97
C LEU A 721 -19.93 -6.15 6.18
N ILE A 722 -19.65 -6.26 4.88
CA ILE A 722 -19.39 -5.10 4.01
C ILE A 722 -20.63 -4.20 3.94
N ALA A 723 -21.82 -4.77 3.74
CA ALA A 723 -23.07 -4.01 3.71
C ALA A 723 -23.35 -3.29 5.05
N ILE A 724 -23.01 -3.89 6.20
CA ILE A 724 -23.08 -3.23 7.50
C ILE A 724 -22.09 -2.05 7.57
N LEU A 725 -20.83 -2.25 7.14
CA LEU A 725 -19.81 -1.19 7.15
C LEU A 725 -20.25 0.00 6.30
N GLU A 726 -20.71 -0.23 5.06
CA GLU A 726 -21.18 0.81 4.15
C GLU A 726 -22.44 1.52 4.67
N LYS A 727 -23.42 0.76 5.19
CA LYS A 727 -24.66 1.30 5.76
C LYS A 727 -24.41 2.19 6.98
N THR A 728 -23.33 1.95 7.72
CA THR A 728 -22.98 2.68 8.94
C THR A 728 -21.90 3.74 8.74
N ALA A 729 -21.28 3.80 7.57
CA ALA A 729 -20.44 4.91 7.15
C ALA A 729 -21.24 6.22 7.00
N SER A 730 -20.56 7.35 7.08
CA SER A 730 -21.18 8.67 7.05
C SER A 730 -20.35 9.69 6.28
N TYR A 731 -21.01 10.67 5.67
CA TYR A 731 -20.36 11.87 5.15
C TYR A 731 -20.30 13.01 6.19
N GLU A 732 -20.79 12.78 7.42
CA GLU A 732 -20.63 13.73 8.52
C GLU A 732 -19.14 13.91 8.85
N GLY A 733 -18.69 15.16 8.93
CA GLY A 733 -17.28 15.49 9.12
C GLY A 733 -16.45 15.47 7.84
N LEU A 734 -16.98 14.99 6.71
CA LEU A 734 -16.30 15.04 5.42
C LEU A 734 -16.63 16.31 4.63
N THR A 735 -15.64 16.83 3.90
CA THR A 735 -15.77 18.01 3.04
C THR A 735 -15.22 17.72 1.66
N VAL A 736 -16.03 17.95 0.62
CA VAL A 736 -15.58 18.01 -0.78
C VAL A 736 -15.08 19.42 -1.03
N SER A 737 -13.86 19.58 -1.54
CA SER A 737 -13.28 20.91 -1.79
C SER A 737 -13.96 21.64 -2.96
N GLU A 738 -13.71 22.95 -3.12
CA GLU A 738 -14.21 23.70 -4.28
C GLU A 738 -13.62 23.13 -5.60
N GLU A 739 -12.33 22.80 -5.63
CA GLU A 739 -11.66 22.17 -6.79
C GLU A 739 -12.27 20.79 -7.12
N GLU A 740 -12.58 19.99 -6.11
CA GLU A 740 -13.23 18.68 -6.27
C GLU A 740 -14.67 18.82 -6.76
N MET A 741 -15.40 19.83 -6.29
CA MET A 741 -16.73 20.17 -6.78
C MET A 741 -16.70 20.62 -8.25
N GLU A 742 -15.72 21.41 -8.67
CA GLU A 742 -15.50 21.80 -10.06
C GLU A 742 -15.19 20.59 -10.95
N LEU A 743 -14.24 19.73 -10.52
CA LEU A 743 -13.91 18.48 -11.21
C LEU A 743 -15.16 17.60 -11.39
N TYR A 744 -15.93 17.39 -10.33
CA TYR A 744 -17.15 16.60 -10.39
C TYR A 744 -18.20 17.23 -11.34
N GLN A 745 -18.37 18.56 -11.35
CA GLN A 745 -19.31 19.17 -12.32
C GLN A 745 -18.85 18.93 -13.77
N SER A 746 -17.55 18.86 -14.04
CA SER A 746 -17.04 18.60 -15.39
C SER A 746 -17.30 17.17 -15.88
N LEU A 747 -17.40 16.19 -14.96
CA LEU A 747 -17.61 14.77 -15.27
C LEU A 747 -19.07 14.31 -15.10
N LYS A 748 -19.93 15.17 -14.56
CA LYS A 748 -21.31 14.85 -14.15
C LYS A 748 -22.22 14.29 -15.25
N GLU A 749 -21.96 14.61 -16.53
CA GLU A 749 -22.74 14.07 -17.65
C GLU A 749 -22.29 12.65 -18.05
N GLU A 750 -21.08 12.24 -17.66
CA GLU A 750 -20.53 10.90 -17.88
C GLU A 750 -20.86 9.94 -16.71
N LEU A 751 -20.99 10.48 -15.50
CA LEU A 751 -21.31 9.72 -14.28
C LEU A 751 -22.79 9.30 -14.19
N PRO A 752 -23.11 8.12 -13.63
CA PRO A 752 -24.47 7.72 -13.33
C PRO A 752 -25.19 8.72 -12.41
N SER A 753 -26.43 9.08 -12.71
CA SER A 753 -27.19 10.14 -12.01
C SER A 753 -27.48 9.89 -10.52
N SER A 754 -27.22 8.68 -10.01
CA SER A 754 -27.31 8.31 -8.59
C SER A 754 -26.05 8.65 -7.79
N VAL A 755 -24.97 9.06 -8.45
CA VAL A 755 -23.66 9.33 -7.86
C VAL A 755 -23.62 10.78 -7.43
N THR A 756 -23.38 11.03 -6.14
CA THR A 756 -23.19 12.38 -5.59
C THR A 756 -21.70 12.73 -5.57
N PRO A 757 -21.31 14.01 -5.43
CA PRO A 757 -19.91 14.38 -5.22
C PRO A 757 -19.30 13.65 -4.02
N GLN A 758 -20.04 13.53 -2.92
CA GLN A 758 -19.57 12.80 -1.74
C GLN A 758 -19.32 11.32 -2.05
N LYS A 759 -20.23 10.67 -2.79
CA LYS A 759 -20.04 9.26 -3.16
C LYS A 759 -18.84 9.05 -4.08
N TYR A 760 -18.61 9.99 -4.99
CA TYR A 760 -17.52 9.95 -5.95
C TYR A 760 -16.13 10.08 -5.29
N PHE A 761 -15.98 11.00 -4.33
CA PHE A 761 -14.70 11.20 -3.62
C PHE A 761 -14.49 10.32 -2.39
N PHE A 762 -15.56 9.83 -1.75
CA PHE A 762 -15.49 9.13 -0.46
C PHE A 762 -16.13 7.73 -0.43
N GLY A 763 -16.59 7.18 -1.56
CA GLY A 763 -17.32 5.92 -1.60
C GLY A 763 -18.59 6.00 -0.75
N SER A 764 -18.87 5.01 0.09
CA SER A 764 -19.98 5.04 1.04
C SER A 764 -19.75 5.96 2.27
N GLY A 765 -18.58 6.60 2.38
CA GLY A 765 -18.27 7.62 3.40
C GLY A 765 -17.18 7.19 4.39
N LEU A 766 -17.00 8.00 5.44
CA LEU A 766 -16.11 7.71 6.57
C LEU A 766 -16.72 6.58 7.41
N ILE A 767 -15.97 5.49 7.60
CA ILE A 767 -16.46 4.36 8.40
C ILE A 767 -16.69 4.75 9.86
N ASN A 768 -17.67 4.11 10.51
CA ASN A 768 -17.96 4.31 11.92
C ASN A 768 -17.91 2.96 12.66
N ALA A 769 -16.80 2.72 13.38
CA ALA A 769 -16.54 1.44 14.02
C ALA A 769 -17.56 1.10 15.10
N ASP A 770 -18.05 2.09 15.85
CA ASP A 770 -19.06 1.86 16.90
C ASP A 770 -20.42 1.51 16.29
N ALA A 771 -20.85 2.27 15.28
CA ALA A 771 -22.11 2.00 14.59
C ALA A 771 -22.11 0.62 13.90
N ALA A 772 -21.01 0.25 13.24
CA ALA A 772 -20.85 -1.06 12.60
C ALA A 772 -20.88 -2.21 13.61
N VAL A 773 -20.14 -2.09 14.73
CA VAL A 773 -20.17 -3.04 15.86
C VAL A 773 -21.57 -3.19 16.45
N GLN A 774 -22.27 -2.08 16.67
CA GLN A 774 -23.63 -2.11 17.21
C GLN A 774 -24.62 -2.75 16.23
N GLU A 775 -24.46 -2.57 14.92
CA GLU A 775 -25.32 -3.19 13.92
C GLU A 775 -25.09 -4.71 13.82
N VAL A 776 -23.83 -5.17 13.84
CA VAL A 776 -23.51 -6.61 13.96
C VAL A 776 -24.20 -7.23 15.16
N LYS A 777 -24.21 -6.54 16.32
CA LYS A 777 -24.92 -6.99 17.53
C LYS A 777 -26.44 -7.07 17.39
N ARG A 778 -27.06 -6.32 16.48
CA ARG A 778 -28.51 -6.39 16.19
C ARG A 778 -28.85 -7.48 15.17
N SER A 779 -27.88 -7.86 14.34
CA SER A 779 -27.98 -8.98 13.38
C SER A 779 -27.69 -10.35 14.01
N ARG A 780 -27.29 -10.39 15.28
CA ARG A 780 -27.09 -11.61 16.08
C ARG A 780 -28.38 -12.26 16.57
#